data_AF-A0A9P9X6N9-F1
#
_entry.id   AF-A0A9P9X6N9-F1
#
_cell.length_a   1.000
_cell.length_b   1.000
_cell.length_c   1.000
_cell.angle_alpha   90.00
_cell.angle_beta   90.00
_cell.angle_gamma   90.00
#
_symmetry.space_group_name_H-M   'P 1'
#
loop_
_entity.id
_entity.type
_entity.pdbx_description
1 polymer ?
#
loop_
_entity_poly.entity_id
_entity_poly.type
_entity_poly.pdbx_seq_one_letter_code
_entity_poly.pdbx_strand_id
1 'polypeptide(L)'
;MTTKTKQRTRVPVRTLPSHIPAVPPLDGEENINAAKEAASFLNIFSSAIREGDWDAFGNLFAEKCFWRDHLTLTFDKRTIHTRDDVVAAWKTLSKTRRPLAFSSDKDKDMDMDAVWARLGPVFATLDVPFSFRTEAPASKCIGLAKLIPGPDNKGWQICVLTTAVVELDEKPFGTLPRTSPSLIEPSQRGNPHAQGLPRLDGNAVLDAVVVGGSCTGIANAIQLDAAGANVAVFDAEPQAGGNWSTKRYENVTLHHPAFMIQLPRFPVPEGYPKYLKGTDLTRYFSSAVEELGLPFFGGVAVTKNTWSEEEKVWTVEVRDVKTGEEMTLKAKNLLLANGFLVGNDNPRVPKLKGRELFTGPVQHTSEYRNPADYKSKRVLIVGVGNSAHDVAGNLASDPDVKSVTILQRSPTVLLDFATVAPILMMRYQGDIPVDTADFLQESLPVGMMRDMARGAIGMAIAGAEDRSLALEGLGYAVERDTCLMTKVFEERGSSFYVDQPGTFDLVFGGRIQIARGDAVGFVEEGVVVRDRETGNESVVEADGVVLATGYEVVDLPARWKRSGFVDEETAGKLVNVSAFGVDEEGEVPGLTTFSGHSNLYFAGMAISQCRTSSRYTAVQVLADIIGQFPERYNRSYLNAKSLPKVERTTIAGSIEIPRILNGLWQLAGGHDQDINVAAAADAMKPLIQAGLDGFDMADHYGPAELVIGHHNHNDNYTLPPITAFTKWCPAETGDRSFKTAEAAVDLALTRMGQKQIALMQYHVWDYTDDTYLYNLSHLRALQQRGKIAHIGLTNVDAAHLELLLHSGHEIATNQVSCSVIDRRLTRGRMAGVCERHGVGVLTYGTLLGGFLSEKWVGKPEPKDDGQGMNWSLRKYLRFIHAAGGWDAFQRALGAVADIAKKHGVSVAAVAVRWVLDIPVVKAVIIGGRLTSESGKYAEANLAAFGFSLDEEDRRKIEAAQEGLEDIPGDCGDEYRRPPFLTASGDLSHHHLPRKNELDEVEKAIVRGERVEFRSGGKWEPVAGYSRAVRFGSVLRVSGTTANPPPELQPGLAAVVGGVSARAQAVAALDIIEGSLKRLGGSMADVVRTRVMLRREEDVLEVSEAHGWAFKCNGIRPANTTITAGLIGDEVLVEIEVEAEVGSGKSVLVIGEDRRAL
;
A
#
# COMPACT_ATOMS: atom_id res chain seq x y z
N MET A 1 -6.54 14.97 22.79
CA MET A 1 -6.53 14.09 21.59
C MET A 1 -5.39 14.56 20.70
N THR A 2 -4.53 13.65 20.26
CA THR A 2 -3.31 13.96 19.53
C THR A 2 -3.64 14.39 18.10
N THR A 3 -3.24 15.60 17.72
CA THR A 3 -3.29 16.18 16.36
C THR A 3 -2.32 15.50 15.38
N LYS A 4 -2.02 14.21 15.57
CA LYS A 4 -1.16 13.43 14.67
C LYS A 4 -1.94 13.07 13.40
N THR A 5 -2.23 14.06 12.57
CA THR A 5 -2.59 13.85 11.17
C THR A 5 -1.37 13.23 10.50
N LYS A 6 -1.46 11.98 10.05
CA LYS A 6 -0.39 11.33 9.27
C LYS A 6 -0.03 12.23 8.09
N GLN A 7 1.26 12.47 7.87
CA GLN A 7 1.71 13.34 6.79
C GLN A 7 1.20 12.80 5.43
N ARG A 8 0.55 13.67 4.64
CA ARG A 8 -0.01 13.30 3.33
C ARG A 8 1.12 12.82 2.42
N THR A 9 1.03 11.58 1.94
CA THR A 9 2.02 10.98 1.04
C THR A 9 1.62 11.26 -0.40
N ARG A 10 2.58 11.75 -1.19
CA ARG A 10 2.35 12.03 -2.60
C ARG A 10 2.36 10.75 -3.43
N VAL A 11 1.49 10.69 -4.43
CA VAL A 11 1.42 9.58 -5.37
C VAL A 11 1.43 10.09 -6.82
N PRO A 12 1.86 9.27 -7.79
CA PRO A 12 1.70 9.62 -9.19
C PRO A 12 0.23 9.82 -9.56
N VAL A 13 -0.09 10.86 -10.32
CA VAL A 13 -1.44 11.10 -10.85
C VAL A 13 -1.92 9.92 -11.69
N ARG A 14 -1.01 9.24 -12.40
CA ARG A 14 -1.32 8.02 -13.18
C ARG A 14 -1.87 6.86 -12.33
N THR A 15 -1.67 6.85 -11.01
CA THR A 15 -2.21 5.79 -10.12
C THR A 15 -3.53 6.17 -9.45
N LEU A 16 -4.00 7.41 -9.61
CA LEU A 16 -5.24 7.85 -8.97
C LEU A 16 -6.46 7.09 -9.52
N PRO A 17 -7.44 6.76 -8.66
CA PRO A 17 -8.68 6.16 -9.12
C PRO A 17 -9.42 7.10 -10.05
N SER A 18 -10.00 6.51 -11.09
CA SER A 18 -10.84 7.22 -12.05
C SER A 18 -12.02 6.34 -12.39
N HIS A 19 -13.20 6.93 -12.34
CA HIS A 19 -14.43 6.28 -12.76
C HIS A 19 -15.27 7.26 -13.56
N ILE A 20 -15.20 7.15 -14.88
CA ILE A 20 -16.05 7.90 -15.80
C ILE A 20 -17.18 6.94 -16.20
N PRO A 21 -18.41 7.14 -15.73
CA PRO A 21 -19.53 6.27 -16.08
C PRO A 21 -19.89 6.45 -17.57
N ALA A 22 -20.19 5.33 -18.24
CA ALA A 22 -20.62 5.35 -19.62
C ALA A 22 -22.11 5.71 -19.70
N VAL A 23 -22.40 6.91 -20.17
CA VAL A 23 -23.77 7.41 -20.41
C VAL A 23 -23.90 7.72 -21.91
N PRO A 24 -24.35 6.74 -22.72
CA PRO A 24 -24.61 6.99 -24.14
C PRO A 24 -25.75 8.00 -24.33
N PRO A 25 -25.95 8.52 -25.56
CA PRO A 25 -27.16 9.28 -25.89
C PRO A 25 -28.42 8.54 -25.46
N LEU A 26 -29.26 9.22 -24.68
CA LEU A 26 -30.56 8.69 -24.28
C LEU A 26 -31.61 9.11 -25.31
N ASP A 27 -32.59 8.24 -25.57
CA ASP A 27 -33.71 8.60 -26.43
C ASP A 27 -34.49 9.78 -25.83
N GLY A 28 -34.52 10.90 -26.56
CA GLY A 28 -35.20 12.12 -26.13
C GLY A 28 -34.45 12.90 -25.04
N GLU A 29 -33.14 12.76 -24.92
CA GLU A 29 -32.32 13.46 -23.91
C GLU A 29 -32.45 14.99 -23.97
N GLU A 30 -32.73 15.55 -25.14
CA GLU A 30 -33.02 16.97 -25.36
C GLU A 30 -34.30 17.44 -24.66
N ASN A 31 -35.18 16.52 -24.26
CA ASN A 31 -36.45 16.79 -23.59
C ASN A 31 -36.37 16.60 -22.06
N ILE A 32 -35.19 16.32 -21.49
CA ILE A 32 -35.01 16.20 -20.04
C ILE A 32 -35.32 17.55 -19.38
N ASN A 33 -36.35 17.58 -18.54
CA ASN A 33 -36.67 18.75 -17.73
C ASN A 33 -35.73 18.81 -16.51
N ALA A 34 -34.53 19.34 -16.73
CA ALA A 34 -33.47 19.39 -15.72
C ALA A 34 -33.92 20.07 -14.40
N ALA A 35 -34.73 21.14 -14.48
CA ALA A 35 -35.24 21.84 -13.32
C ALA A 35 -36.17 20.96 -12.45
N LYS A 36 -37.08 20.21 -13.07
CA LYS A 36 -37.99 19.29 -12.37
C LYS A 36 -37.21 18.14 -11.70
N GLU A 37 -36.28 17.53 -12.42
CA GLU A 37 -35.48 16.42 -11.91
C GLU A 37 -34.56 16.86 -10.76
N ALA A 38 -33.95 18.04 -10.89
CA ALA A 38 -33.14 18.68 -9.86
C ALA A 38 -33.93 18.94 -8.57
N ALA A 39 -35.13 19.52 -8.67
CA ALA A 39 -36.01 19.76 -7.52
C ALA A 39 -36.41 18.44 -6.82
N SER A 40 -36.71 17.39 -7.60
CA SER A 40 -37.01 16.07 -7.04
C SER A 40 -35.80 15.49 -6.30
N PHE A 41 -34.62 15.52 -6.91
CA PHE A 41 -33.38 15.03 -6.29
C PHE A 41 -33.07 15.79 -4.99
N LEU A 42 -33.09 17.13 -5.03
CA LEU A 42 -32.69 17.96 -3.89
C LEU A 42 -33.62 17.76 -2.69
N ASN A 43 -34.92 17.56 -2.94
CA ASN A 43 -35.89 17.21 -1.89
C ASN A 43 -35.51 15.88 -1.20
N ILE A 44 -35.18 14.83 -1.96
CA ILE A 44 -34.80 13.53 -1.39
C ILE A 44 -33.46 13.63 -0.65
N PHE A 45 -32.46 14.27 -1.28
CA PHE A 45 -31.13 14.50 -0.70
C PHE A 45 -31.22 15.25 0.63
N SER A 46 -31.98 16.35 0.67
CA SER A 46 -32.19 17.13 1.88
C SER A 46 -32.97 16.37 2.95
N SER A 47 -33.99 15.58 2.59
CA SER A 47 -34.77 14.80 3.56
C SER A 47 -33.91 13.73 4.22
N ALA A 48 -33.14 12.98 3.43
CA ALA A 48 -32.30 11.90 3.93
C ALA A 48 -31.27 12.40 4.97
N ILE A 49 -30.63 13.54 4.69
CA ILE A 49 -29.69 14.17 5.63
C ILE A 49 -30.40 14.65 6.90
N ARG A 50 -31.54 15.34 6.75
CA ARG A 50 -32.31 15.91 7.87
C ARG A 50 -32.84 14.83 8.80
N GLU A 51 -33.32 13.72 8.25
CA GLU A 51 -33.90 12.59 9.00
C GLU A 51 -32.83 11.60 9.50
N GLY A 52 -31.59 11.74 9.03
CA GLY A 52 -30.51 10.79 9.34
C GLY A 52 -30.72 9.41 8.70
N ASP A 53 -31.45 9.36 7.58
CA ASP A 53 -31.67 8.15 6.79
C ASP A 53 -30.48 7.93 5.86
N TRP A 54 -29.44 7.28 6.40
CA TRP A 54 -28.19 7.01 5.70
C TRP A 54 -28.32 5.95 4.60
N ASP A 55 -29.39 5.13 4.65
CA ASP A 55 -29.67 4.15 3.59
C ASP A 55 -30.28 4.85 2.38
N ALA A 56 -31.27 5.74 2.59
CA ALA A 56 -31.80 6.59 1.53
C ALA A 56 -30.73 7.51 0.95
N PHE A 57 -29.88 8.11 1.80
CA PHE A 57 -28.75 8.92 1.36
C PHE A 57 -27.77 8.10 0.52
N GLY A 58 -27.39 6.89 0.95
CA GLY A 58 -26.49 6.01 0.21
C GLY A 58 -27.04 5.56 -1.15
N ASN A 59 -28.35 5.33 -1.24
CA ASN A 59 -29.01 4.95 -2.49
C ASN A 59 -28.98 6.05 -3.57
N LEU A 60 -28.76 7.32 -3.17
CA LEU A 60 -28.57 8.42 -4.11
C LEU A 60 -27.20 8.40 -4.81
N PHE A 61 -26.22 7.61 -4.35
CA PHE A 61 -24.89 7.56 -4.97
C PHE A 61 -24.75 6.34 -5.87
N ALA A 62 -23.99 6.46 -6.96
CA ALA A 62 -23.53 5.29 -7.71
C ALA A 62 -22.56 4.45 -6.83
N GLU A 63 -22.38 3.16 -7.13
CA GLU A 63 -21.44 2.30 -6.37
C GLU A 63 -20.01 2.88 -6.42
N LYS A 64 -19.61 3.31 -7.62
CA LYS A 64 -18.37 4.05 -7.87
C LYS A 64 -18.71 5.53 -8.01
N CYS A 65 -18.53 6.27 -6.93
CA CYS A 65 -18.74 7.72 -6.88
C CYS A 65 -17.59 8.42 -6.17
N PHE A 66 -17.60 9.74 -6.25
CA PHE A 66 -16.67 10.61 -5.55
C PHE A 66 -17.42 11.69 -4.76
N TRP A 67 -16.88 12.07 -3.60
CA TRP A 67 -17.24 13.32 -2.93
C TRP A 67 -16.00 14.18 -2.73
N ARG A 68 -15.98 15.34 -3.40
CA ARG A 68 -14.98 16.39 -3.19
C ARG A 68 -15.52 17.40 -2.20
N ASP A 69 -14.87 17.54 -1.06
CA ASP A 69 -15.22 18.55 -0.07
C ASP A 69 -14.14 19.62 0.03
N HIS A 70 -14.52 20.87 -0.20
CA HIS A 70 -13.67 22.05 -0.05
C HIS A 70 -14.09 22.78 1.23
N LEU A 71 -13.73 22.18 2.36
CA LEU A 71 -13.87 22.73 3.71
C LEU A 71 -15.31 22.94 4.21
N THR A 72 -16.32 22.26 3.67
CA THR A 72 -17.68 22.37 4.25
C THR A 72 -17.81 21.52 5.51
N LEU A 73 -17.73 20.20 5.38
CA LEU A 73 -17.94 19.28 6.50
C LEU A 73 -16.60 18.81 7.08
N THR A 74 -15.65 18.50 6.21
CA THR A 74 -14.35 17.95 6.58
C THR A 74 -13.40 19.02 7.14
N PHE A 75 -13.67 20.30 6.84
CA PHE A 75 -12.83 21.45 7.17
C PHE A 75 -11.36 21.28 6.77
N ASP A 76 -11.14 20.52 5.70
CA ASP A 76 -9.90 20.34 4.96
C ASP A 76 -10.31 20.14 3.48
N LYS A 77 -9.39 20.18 2.52
CA LYS A 77 -9.72 19.73 1.16
C LYS A 77 -9.56 18.22 1.08
N ARG A 78 -10.65 17.51 0.75
CA ARG A 78 -10.72 16.04 0.70
C ARG A 78 -11.40 15.58 -0.57
N THR A 79 -10.98 14.43 -1.07
CA THR A 79 -11.73 13.69 -2.10
C THR A 79 -11.92 12.26 -1.60
N ILE A 80 -13.15 11.92 -1.28
CA ILE A 80 -13.55 10.61 -0.73
C ILE A 80 -14.05 9.74 -1.89
N HIS A 81 -13.61 8.48 -1.90
CA HIS A 81 -13.88 7.52 -2.97
C HIS A 81 -14.89 6.49 -2.50
N THR A 82 -15.79 6.04 -3.37
CA THR A 82 -16.83 5.01 -3.09
C THR A 82 -18.02 5.50 -2.29
N ARG A 83 -19.16 4.85 -2.50
CA ARG A 83 -20.42 5.13 -1.80
C ARG A 83 -20.27 4.99 -0.29
N ASP A 84 -19.72 3.87 0.17
CA ASP A 84 -19.70 3.53 1.61
C ASP A 84 -18.88 4.53 2.41
N ASP A 85 -17.72 4.94 1.87
CA ASP A 85 -16.86 5.93 2.50
C ASP A 85 -17.53 7.31 2.56
N VAL A 86 -18.24 7.71 1.49
CA VAL A 86 -18.99 8.97 1.47
C VAL A 86 -20.11 8.94 2.51
N VAL A 87 -20.90 7.86 2.57
CA VAL A 87 -21.97 7.71 3.56
C VAL A 87 -21.41 7.74 4.98
N ALA A 88 -20.32 7.02 5.25
CA ALA A 88 -19.67 7.01 6.56
C ALA A 88 -19.17 8.40 6.98
N ALA A 89 -18.58 9.15 6.06
CA ALA A 89 -18.11 10.50 6.30
C ALA A 89 -19.25 11.47 6.59
N TRP A 90 -20.29 11.49 5.75
CA TRP A 90 -21.47 12.33 5.96
C TRP A 90 -22.19 11.97 7.26
N LYS A 91 -22.37 10.68 7.57
CA LYS A 91 -22.97 10.20 8.82
C LYS A 91 -22.22 10.66 10.05
N THR A 92 -20.90 10.68 9.97
CA THR A 92 -20.04 11.13 11.07
C THR A 92 -20.08 12.65 11.22
N LEU A 93 -19.84 13.37 10.12
CA LEU A 93 -19.68 14.82 10.12
C LEU A 93 -21.00 15.56 10.30
N SER A 94 -22.13 15.00 9.86
CA SER A 94 -23.44 15.65 10.03
C SER A 94 -23.82 15.82 11.51
N LYS A 95 -23.29 14.98 12.41
CA LYS A 95 -23.52 15.10 13.85
C LYS A 95 -22.92 16.38 14.44
N THR A 96 -21.74 16.76 13.94
CA THR A 96 -20.99 17.91 14.44
C THR A 96 -21.21 19.17 13.61
N ARG A 97 -21.40 19.03 12.29
CA ARG A 97 -21.52 20.16 11.35
C ARG A 97 -22.95 20.57 11.08
N ARG A 98 -23.89 19.62 11.19
CA ARG A 98 -25.34 19.81 10.98
C ARG A 98 -25.65 20.58 9.69
N PRO A 99 -25.41 19.98 8.51
CA PRO A 99 -25.77 20.60 7.25
C PRO A 99 -27.31 20.73 7.13
N LEU A 100 -27.80 21.91 6.76
CA LEU A 100 -29.22 22.25 6.69
C LEU A 100 -29.52 23.32 5.63
N ALA A 101 -30.81 23.62 5.43
CA ALA A 101 -31.30 24.64 4.49
C ALA A 101 -30.78 24.49 3.05
N PHE A 102 -30.88 23.28 2.51
CA PHE A 102 -30.57 23.02 1.11
C PHE A 102 -31.54 23.79 0.20
N SER A 103 -31.01 24.57 -0.74
CA SER A 103 -31.82 25.34 -1.71
C SER A 103 -31.23 25.27 -3.11
N SER A 104 -32.11 25.30 -4.11
CA SER A 104 -31.77 25.46 -5.53
C SER A 104 -31.81 26.92 -5.98
N ASP A 105 -32.06 27.86 -5.07
CA ASP A 105 -32.08 29.28 -5.39
C ASP A 105 -30.70 29.75 -5.84
N LYS A 106 -30.68 30.51 -6.95
CA LYS A 106 -29.47 31.13 -7.45
C LYS A 106 -29.07 32.32 -6.59
N ASP A 107 -27.77 32.50 -6.45
CA ASP A 107 -27.20 33.73 -5.93
C ASP A 107 -25.86 34.04 -6.61
N LYS A 108 -25.20 35.12 -6.17
CA LYS A 108 -23.92 35.57 -6.73
C LYS A 108 -22.78 34.53 -6.68
N ASP A 109 -22.84 33.56 -5.78
CA ASP A 109 -21.79 32.55 -5.56
C ASP A 109 -22.09 31.25 -6.33
N MET A 110 -23.37 30.98 -6.61
CA MET A 110 -23.84 29.87 -7.44
C MET A 110 -24.95 30.35 -8.40
N ASP A 111 -24.54 30.99 -9.50
CA ASP A 111 -25.46 31.46 -10.55
C ASP A 111 -25.46 30.47 -11.72
N MET A 112 -26.19 29.37 -11.55
CA MET A 112 -26.28 28.29 -12.52
C MET A 112 -27.64 27.59 -12.41
N ASP A 113 -28.27 27.30 -13.54
CA ASP A 113 -29.42 26.39 -13.60
C ASP A 113 -28.98 24.93 -13.62
N ALA A 114 -29.85 24.04 -13.15
CA ALA A 114 -29.68 22.61 -13.41
C ALA A 114 -29.66 22.35 -14.92
N VAL A 115 -28.70 21.56 -15.39
CA VAL A 115 -28.48 21.35 -16.83
C VAL A 115 -28.10 19.91 -17.14
N TRP A 116 -28.62 19.38 -18.23
CA TRP A 116 -28.12 18.15 -18.83
C TRP A 116 -26.86 18.46 -19.64
N ALA A 117 -25.70 18.08 -19.12
CA ALA A 117 -24.40 18.39 -19.71
C ALA A 117 -23.76 17.14 -20.34
N ARG A 118 -23.56 17.18 -21.66
CA ARG A 118 -22.83 16.14 -22.39
C ARG A 118 -21.35 16.52 -22.51
N LEU A 119 -20.48 15.72 -21.89
CA LEU A 119 -19.03 15.92 -21.80
C LEU A 119 -18.30 14.86 -22.65
N GLY A 120 -18.68 14.79 -23.93
CA GLY A 120 -18.16 13.82 -24.91
C GLY A 120 -19.20 12.79 -25.37
N PRO A 121 -18.80 11.82 -26.22
CA PRO A 121 -19.73 10.87 -26.84
C PRO A 121 -20.32 9.86 -25.87
N VAL A 122 -19.64 9.59 -24.75
CA VAL A 122 -19.96 8.49 -23.82
C VAL A 122 -20.15 8.94 -22.37
N PHE A 123 -20.17 10.25 -22.10
CA PHE A 123 -20.33 10.78 -20.75
C PHE A 123 -21.26 11.99 -20.75
N ALA A 124 -22.34 11.90 -19.98
CA ALA A 124 -23.29 12.98 -19.75
C ALA A 124 -23.77 12.93 -18.30
N THR A 125 -24.03 14.10 -17.71
CA THR A 125 -24.53 14.22 -16.35
C THR A 125 -25.64 15.26 -16.28
N LEU A 126 -26.63 15.01 -15.43
CA LEU A 126 -27.52 16.05 -14.94
C LEU A 126 -26.79 16.77 -13.81
N ASP A 127 -26.30 17.98 -14.10
CA ASP A 127 -25.59 18.83 -13.15
C ASP A 127 -26.62 19.60 -12.31
N VAL A 128 -26.66 19.33 -11.01
CA VAL A 128 -27.62 19.93 -10.06
C VAL A 128 -26.88 20.82 -9.07
N PRO A 129 -26.88 22.15 -9.26
CA PRO A 129 -26.31 23.09 -8.29
C PRO A 129 -27.26 23.27 -7.09
N PHE A 130 -26.68 23.52 -5.91
CA PHE A 130 -27.43 23.84 -4.70
C PHE A 130 -26.59 24.67 -3.72
N SER A 131 -27.25 25.34 -2.78
CA SER A 131 -26.63 25.97 -1.62
C SER A 131 -27.10 25.30 -0.33
N PHE A 132 -26.34 25.41 0.76
CA PHE A 132 -26.72 24.93 2.09
C PHE A 132 -25.94 25.66 3.19
N ARG A 133 -26.28 25.40 4.45
CA ARG A 133 -25.60 25.96 5.62
C ARG A 133 -25.06 24.87 6.54
N THR A 134 -24.00 25.17 7.29
CA THR A 134 -23.53 24.38 8.45
C THR A 134 -23.71 25.18 9.73
N GLU A 135 -23.77 24.53 10.89
CA GLU A 135 -23.91 25.22 12.21
C GLU A 135 -22.58 25.41 12.94
N ALA A 136 -21.57 24.55 12.75
CA ALA A 136 -20.33 24.57 13.53
C ALA A 136 -19.08 24.37 12.65
N PRO A 137 -18.50 25.46 12.10
CA PRO A 137 -18.95 26.85 12.24
C PRO A 137 -20.17 27.18 11.39
N ALA A 138 -20.90 28.22 11.78
CA ALA A 138 -22.00 28.77 11.00
C ALA A 138 -21.47 29.30 9.65
N SER A 139 -21.78 28.61 8.56
CA SER A 139 -21.16 28.88 7.26
C SER A 139 -22.16 28.78 6.12
N LYS A 140 -22.02 29.67 5.14
CA LYS A 140 -22.65 29.54 3.82
C LYS A 140 -21.83 28.60 2.95
N CYS A 141 -22.49 27.60 2.37
CA CYS A 141 -21.86 26.61 1.51
C CYS A 141 -22.61 26.48 0.18
N ILE A 142 -21.89 26.01 -0.84
CA ILE A 142 -22.41 25.69 -2.17
C ILE A 142 -22.06 24.25 -2.52
N GLY A 143 -22.82 23.64 -3.42
CA GLY A 143 -22.61 22.28 -3.88
C GLY A 143 -23.06 22.05 -5.31
N LEU A 144 -22.51 21.01 -5.92
CA LEU A 144 -22.87 20.50 -7.24
C LEU A 144 -22.93 18.98 -7.17
N ALA A 145 -24.10 18.41 -7.46
CA ALA A 145 -24.27 16.99 -7.67
C ALA A 145 -24.29 16.70 -9.18
N LYS A 146 -23.38 15.85 -9.64
CA LYS A 146 -23.36 15.33 -11.01
C LYS A 146 -24.06 13.99 -11.02
N LEU A 147 -25.23 13.94 -11.64
CA LEU A 147 -26.10 12.77 -11.63
C LEU A 147 -26.03 12.01 -12.94
N ILE A 148 -26.06 10.68 -12.85
CA ILE A 148 -26.19 9.75 -13.97
C ILE A 148 -27.49 8.94 -13.82
N PRO A 149 -28.05 8.36 -14.89
CA PRO A 149 -29.18 7.46 -14.79
C PRO A 149 -28.88 6.30 -13.83
N GLY A 150 -29.84 5.96 -12.96
CA GLY A 150 -29.75 4.82 -12.06
C GLY A 150 -29.90 3.46 -12.77
N PRO A 151 -29.75 2.34 -12.05
CA PRO A 151 -29.93 0.99 -12.61
C PRO A 151 -31.29 0.85 -13.31
N ASP A 152 -31.31 0.11 -14.42
CA ASP A 152 -32.49 -0.06 -15.30
C ASP A 152 -33.09 1.26 -15.82
N ASN A 153 -32.29 2.33 -15.91
CA ASN A 153 -32.71 3.70 -16.25
C ASN A 153 -33.79 4.25 -15.32
N LYS A 154 -33.80 3.83 -14.05
CA LYS A 154 -34.74 4.31 -13.04
C LYS A 154 -34.06 5.27 -12.06
N GLY A 155 -34.55 6.51 -12.02
CA GLY A 155 -34.06 7.54 -11.11
C GLY A 155 -32.64 8.01 -11.44
N TRP A 156 -32.05 8.73 -10.49
CA TRP A 156 -30.77 9.41 -10.65
C TRP A 156 -29.80 9.00 -9.54
N GLN A 157 -28.53 8.83 -9.90
CA GLN A 157 -27.45 8.53 -8.96
C GLN A 157 -26.29 9.51 -9.10
N ILE A 158 -25.73 9.96 -8.00
CA ILE A 158 -24.57 10.83 -7.92
C ILE A 158 -23.32 10.03 -8.32
N CYS A 159 -22.65 10.45 -9.39
CA CYS A 159 -21.30 9.97 -9.71
C CYS A 159 -20.23 10.87 -9.09
N VAL A 160 -20.49 12.18 -8.96
CA VAL A 160 -19.60 13.13 -8.30
C VAL A 160 -20.42 14.14 -7.50
N LEU A 161 -20.17 14.23 -6.20
CA LEU A 161 -20.63 15.32 -5.34
C LEU A 161 -19.45 16.27 -5.10
N THR A 162 -19.65 17.57 -5.29
CA THR A 162 -18.69 18.60 -4.87
C THR A 162 -19.36 19.57 -3.92
N THR A 163 -18.71 19.91 -2.81
CA THR A 163 -19.16 20.91 -1.83
C THR A 163 -18.06 21.90 -1.54
N ALA A 164 -18.37 23.19 -1.38
CA ALA A 164 -17.40 24.22 -1.01
C ALA A 164 -17.96 25.25 -0.05
N VAL A 165 -17.14 25.66 0.91
CA VAL A 165 -17.47 26.78 1.79
C VAL A 165 -17.31 28.10 1.04
N VAL A 166 -18.26 29.01 1.25
CA VAL A 166 -18.23 30.37 0.67
C VAL A 166 -17.66 31.33 1.70
N GLU A 167 -18.32 31.45 2.86
CA GLU A 167 -17.96 32.37 3.95
C GLU A 167 -18.53 31.90 5.30
N LEU A 168 -18.04 32.48 6.39
CA LEU A 168 -18.60 32.29 7.73
C LEU A 168 -19.68 33.34 8.00
N ASP A 169 -20.80 32.94 8.57
CA ASP A 169 -21.93 33.83 8.84
C ASP A 169 -21.58 34.96 9.83
N GLU A 170 -20.67 34.71 10.77
CA GLU A 170 -20.19 35.71 11.75
C GLU A 170 -19.16 36.69 11.18
N LYS A 171 -18.51 36.32 10.07
CA LYS A 171 -17.43 37.08 9.42
C LYS A 171 -17.66 37.11 7.91
N PRO A 172 -18.80 37.65 7.43
CA PRO A 172 -19.08 37.71 6.01
C PRO A 172 -18.10 38.65 5.32
N PHE A 173 -17.81 38.39 4.05
CA PHE A 173 -16.88 39.21 3.29
C PHE A 173 -17.57 40.51 2.81
N GLY A 174 -17.28 41.62 3.47
CA GLY A 174 -17.82 42.95 3.20
C GLY A 174 -17.18 43.69 2.01
N THR A 175 -17.51 44.98 1.88
CA THR A 175 -16.96 45.87 0.85
C THR A 175 -15.61 46.43 1.27
N LEU A 176 -14.71 46.63 0.31
CA LEU A 176 -13.45 47.34 0.48
C LEU A 176 -13.45 48.68 -0.29
N PRO A 177 -12.74 49.73 0.17
CA PRO A 177 -11.95 49.79 1.41
C PRO A 177 -12.78 49.60 2.69
N ARG A 178 -12.22 48.91 3.68
CA ARG A 178 -12.94 48.61 4.92
C ARG A 178 -13.27 49.88 5.70
N THR A 179 -14.44 49.93 6.30
CA THR A 179 -14.86 51.00 7.22
C THR A 179 -14.76 50.60 8.69
N SER A 180 -14.61 49.30 8.98
CA SER A 180 -14.44 48.79 10.34
C SER A 180 -13.04 49.13 10.90
N PRO A 181 -12.92 49.42 12.21
CA PRO A 181 -11.65 49.79 12.85
C PRO A 181 -10.52 48.80 12.57
N SER A 182 -9.31 49.28 12.29
CA SER A 182 -8.10 48.48 12.04
C SER A 182 -6.99 48.83 13.00
N LEU A 183 -6.16 47.85 13.35
CA LEU A 183 -4.91 48.10 14.06
C LEU A 183 -3.88 48.85 13.20
N ILE A 184 -3.95 48.72 11.87
CA ILE A 184 -3.11 49.50 10.95
C ILE A 184 -3.80 50.84 10.69
N GLU A 185 -3.11 51.93 11.02
CA GLU A 185 -3.63 53.29 10.85
C GLU A 185 -4.04 53.57 9.40
N PRO A 186 -5.11 54.35 9.15
CA PRO A 186 -5.53 54.71 7.79
C PRO A 186 -4.43 55.30 6.91
N SER A 187 -3.45 55.98 7.50
CA SER A 187 -2.32 56.60 6.80
C SER A 187 -1.29 55.59 6.25
N GLN A 188 -1.31 54.33 6.69
CA GLN A 188 -0.42 53.25 6.21
C GLN A 188 -1.14 52.21 5.35
N ARG A 189 -2.31 52.56 4.83
CA ARG A 189 -3.15 51.70 3.98
C ARG A 189 -3.26 52.28 2.58
N GLY A 190 -3.42 51.41 1.59
CA GLY A 190 -3.58 51.84 0.19
C GLY A 190 -2.31 52.35 -0.49
N ASN A 191 -1.14 52.20 0.13
CA ASN A 191 0.12 52.53 -0.52
C ASN A 191 0.73 51.28 -1.17
N PRO A 192 0.80 51.19 -2.51
CA PRO A 192 1.39 50.03 -3.20
C PRO A 192 2.92 50.03 -3.19
N HIS A 193 3.56 51.06 -2.63
CA HIS A 193 5.01 51.22 -2.59
C HIS A 193 5.58 51.08 -1.17
N ALA A 194 6.92 51.05 -1.07
CA ALA A 194 7.62 51.02 0.19
C ALA A 194 7.27 52.23 1.08
N GLN A 195 6.88 51.95 2.31
CA GLN A 195 6.39 52.96 3.26
C GLN A 195 6.97 52.83 4.69
N GLY A 196 8.02 52.02 4.84
CA GLY A 196 8.65 51.73 6.13
C GLY A 196 7.89 50.69 6.95
N LEU A 197 8.32 50.53 8.21
CA LEU A 197 7.73 49.59 9.16
C LEU A 197 6.31 50.02 9.62
N PRO A 198 5.43 49.07 9.96
CA PRO A 198 4.10 49.38 10.48
C PRO A 198 4.17 50.11 11.83
N ARG A 199 3.30 51.09 12.05
CA ARG A 199 3.09 51.72 13.35
C ARG A 199 2.01 50.95 14.09
N LEU A 200 2.41 50.20 15.12
CA LEU A 200 1.55 49.37 15.94
C LEU A 200 1.88 49.59 17.42
N ASP A 201 0.86 49.50 18.28
CA ASP A 201 1.08 49.46 19.73
C ASP A 201 1.92 48.22 20.10
N GLY A 202 2.83 48.34 21.07
CA GLY A 202 3.75 47.25 21.44
C GLY A 202 3.09 45.95 21.92
N ASN A 203 1.81 46.00 22.27
CA ASN A 203 1.00 44.84 22.68
C ASN A 203 0.01 44.36 21.61
N ALA A 204 0.00 44.97 20.42
CA ALA A 204 -0.92 44.61 19.35
C ALA A 204 -0.65 43.17 18.84
N VAL A 205 -1.71 42.39 18.69
CA VAL A 205 -1.67 41.07 18.07
C VAL A 205 -2.52 41.13 16.79
N LEU A 206 -1.87 40.97 15.65
CA LEU A 206 -2.56 40.87 14.36
C LEU A 206 -3.31 39.54 14.28
N ASP A 207 -4.41 39.54 13.53
CA ASP A 207 -5.14 38.31 13.24
C ASP A 207 -4.36 37.42 12.25
N ALA A 208 -3.67 38.05 11.30
CA ALA A 208 -2.83 37.36 10.33
C ALA A 208 -1.66 38.22 9.83
N VAL A 209 -0.52 37.59 9.57
CA VAL A 209 0.57 38.16 8.77
C VAL A 209 0.71 37.39 7.47
N VAL A 210 0.75 38.11 6.35
CA VAL A 210 0.95 37.54 5.01
C VAL A 210 2.35 37.88 4.51
N VAL A 211 3.12 36.86 4.14
CA VAL A 211 4.49 37.00 3.64
C VAL A 211 4.50 36.85 2.12
N GLY A 212 4.67 37.95 1.40
CA GLY A 212 4.60 38.05 -0.05
C GLY A 212 3.38 38.86 -0.50
N GLY A 213 3.60 39.88 -1.31
CA GLY A 213 2.62 40.85 -1.81
C GLY A 213 2.40 40.75 -3.31
N SER A 214 2.38 39.52 -3.84
CA SER A 214 1.99 39.22 -5.22
C SER A 214 0.57 38.63 -5.26
N CYS A 215 0.17 38.02 -6.37
CA CYS A 215 -1.19 37.51 -6.63
C CYS A 215 -1.90 36.83 -5.44
N THR A 216 -1.32 35.78 -4.85
CA THR A 216 -1.95 35.02 -3.75
C THR A 216 -1.93 35.78 -2.43
N GLY A 217 -0.88 36.56 -2.15
CA GLY A 217 -0.78 37.36 -0.94
C GLY A 217 -1.80 38.50 -0.91
N ILE A 218 -1.91 39.24 -2.01
CA ILE A 218 -2.92 40.29 -2.18
C ILE A 218 -4.34 39.70 -2.17
N ALA A 219 -4.57 38.56 -2.82
CA ALA A 219 -5.87 37.88 -2.77
C ALA A 219 -6.29 37.49 -1.33
N ASN A 220 -5.35 36.99 -0.51
CA ASN A 220 -5.62 36.69 0.90
C ASN A 220 -5.89 37.95 1.72
N ALA A 221 -5.13 39.03 1.50
CA ALA A 221 -5.38 40.31 2.15
C ALA A 221 -6.77 40.86 1.82
N ILE A 222 -7.21 40.78 0.55
CA ILE A 222 -8.56 41.20 0.15
C ILE A 222 -9.63 40.44 0.94
N GLN A 223 -9.56 39.11 0.97
CA GLN A 223 -10.59 38.31 1.65
C GLN A 223 -10.58 38.53 3.18
N LEU A 224 -9.41 38.54 3.80
CA LEU A 224 -9.27 38.74 5.25
C LEU A 224 -9.69 40.15 5.69
N ASP A 225 -9.26 41.18 4.95
CA ASP A 225 -9.59 42.56 5.27
C ASP A 225 -11.07 42.87 5.00
N ALA A 226 -11.67 42.27 3.97
CA ALA A 226 -13.11 42.34 3.70
C ALA A 226 -13.95 41.72 4.83
N ALA A 227 -13.42 40.72 5.54
CA ALA A 227 -14.05 40.14 6.75
C ALA A 227 -13.70 40.89 8.04
N GLY A 228 -12.97 42.02 7.94
CA GLY A 228 -12.59 42.86 9.08
C GLY A 228 -11.44 42.32 9.93
N ALA A 229 -10.68 41.32 9.47
CA ALA A 229 -9.50 40.82 10.18
C ALA A 229 -8.37 41.87 10.19
N ASN A 230 -7.59 41.94 11.27
CA ASN A 230 -6.40 42.77 11.33
C ASN A 230 -5.22 42.05 10.66
N VAL A 231 -4.99 42.35 9.38
CA VAL A 231 -3.95 41.74 8.56
C VAL A 231 -2.87 42.75 8.18
N ALA A 232 -1.64 42.28 8.01
CA ALA A 232 -0.55 43.03 7.37
C ALA A 232 0.14 42.16 6.32
N VAL A 233 0.45 42.74 5.17
CA VAL A 233 1.18 42.07 4.07
C VAL A 233 2.58 42.65 3.98
N PHE A 234 3.60 41.80 4.03
CA PHE A 234 5.00 42.21 3.89
C PHE A 234 5.60 41.61 2.62
N ASP A 235 6.29 42.44 1.83
CA ASP A 235 7.11 41.97 0.71
C ASP A 235 8.45 42.69 0.70
N ALA A 236 9.52 41.95 0.38
CA ALA A 236 10.85 42.52 0.20
C ALA A 236 10.93 43.39 -1.07
N GLU A 237 10.07 43.15 -2.07
CA GLU A 237 9.92 44.06 -3.20
C GLU A 237 9.31 45.40 -2.75
N PRO A 238 9.84 46.53 -3.24
CA PRO A 238 9.35 47.86 -2.86
C PRO A 238 7.97 48.19 -3.46
N GLN A 239 7.40 47.33 -4.29
CA GLN A 239 6.10 47.53 -4.92
C GLN A 239 5.29 46.24 -4.95
N ALA A 240 3.98 46.34 -4.72
CA ALA A 240 3.05 45.23 -4.82
C ALA A 240 3.12 44.58 -6.22
N GLY A 241 3.28 43.26 -6.28
CA GLY A 241 3.49 42.54 -7.53
C GLY A 241 4.80 42.88 -8.26
N GLY A 242 5.75 43.59 -7.63
CA GLY A 242 7.00 44.05 -8.26
C GLY A 242 7.84 42.91 -8.84
N ASN A 243 7.75 41.72 -8.24
CA ASN A 243 8.44 40.52 -8.69
C ASN A 243 8.16 40.14 -10.16
N TRP A 244 7.00 40.48 -10.70
CA TRP A 244 6.66 40.24 -12.11
C TRP A 244 7.44 41.12 -13.08
N SER A 245 7.86 42.30 -12.64
CA SER A 245 8.67 43.22 -13.41
C SER A 245 10.17 43.09 -13.12
N THR A 246 10.54 42.76 -11.88
CA THR A 246 11.95 42.78 -11.42
C THR A 246 12.64 41.41 -11.47
N LYS A 247 11.87 40.30 -11.38
CA LYS A 247 12.40 38.91 -11.26
C LYS A 247 12.14 38.04 -12.49
N ARG A 248 11.48 38.58 -13.53
CA ARG A 248 11.18 37.88 -14.79
C ARG A 248 11.76 38.62 -15.98
N TYR A 249 11.86 37.94 -17.12
CA TYR A 249 12.19 38.57 -18.38
C TYR A 249 11.09 39.54 -18.83
N GLU A 250 11.48 40.63 -19.47
CA GLU A 250 10.61 41.80 -19.68
C GLU A 250 9.36 41.49 -20.53
N ASN A 251 9.47 40.51 -21.43
CA ASN A 251 8.40 40.12 -22.35
C ASN A 251 7.51 38.98 -21.83
N VAL A 252 7.64 38.57 -20.55
CA VAL A 252 6.81 37.50 -19.98
C VAL A 252 5.33 37.85 -20.13
N THR A 253 4.57 36.94 -20.76
CA THR A 253 3.14 37.10 -21.05
C THR A 253 2.41 35.85 -20.57
N LEU A 254 1.24 36.01 -19.95
CA LEU A 254 0.47 34.87 -19.46
C LEU A 254 -0.40 34.24 -20.54
N HIS A 255 -0.51 32.90 -20.52
CA HIS A 255 -1.42 32.13 -21.37
C HIS A 255 -2.90 32.21 -20.97
N HIS A 256 -3.22 32.84 -19.84
CA HIS A 256 -4.61 32.98 -19.38
C HIS A 256 -5.14 34.38 -19.70
N PRO A 257 -6.39 34.50 -20.19
CA PRO A 257 -7.01 35.80 -20.42
C PRO A 257 -7.27 36.52 -19.09
N ALA A 258 -7.28 37.84 -19.12
CA ALA A 258 -7.36 38.72 -17.95
C ALA A 258 -8.49 38.34 -16.97
N PHE A 259 -9.68 38.00 -17.48
CA PHE A 259 -10.82 37.63 -16.64
C PHE A 259 -10.58 36.36 -15.80
N MET A 260 -9.76 35.41 -16.26
CA MET A 260 -9.45 34.18 -15.51
C MET A 260 -8.48 34.42 -14.36
N ILE A 261 -7.64 35.45 -14.45
CA ILE A 261 -6.53 35.72 -13.51
C ILE A 261 -6.77 36.95 -12.63
N GLN A 262 -8.00 37.44 -12.59
CA GLN A 262 -8.41 38.53 -11.71
C GLN A 262 -8.37 38.14 -10.23
N LEU A 263 -8.12 39.11 -9.36
CA LEU A 263 -8.18 39.00 -7.91
C LEU A 263 -9.64 38.89 -7.42
N PRO A 264 -9.87 38.33 -6.22
CA PRO A 264 -11.20 38.33 -5.63
C PRO A 264 -11.67 39.78 -5.46
N ARG A 265 -12.94 40.06 -5.78
CA ARG A 265 -13.58 41.38 -5.61
C ARG A 265 -12.93 42.54 -6.37
N PHE A 266 -12.01 42.27 -7.27
CA PHE A 266 -11.31 43.28 -8.05
C PHE A 266 -11.10 42.79 -9.48
N PRO A 267 -12.13 42.89 -10.35
CA PRO A 267 -11.99 42.52 -11.75
C PRO A 267 -10.84 43.29 -12.42
N VAL A 268 -10.25 42.73 -13.48
CA VAL A 268 -9.24 43.47 -14.24
C VAL A 268 -9.92 44.69 -14.91
N PRO A 269 -9.48 45.94 -14.63
CA PRO A 269 -10.13 47.13 -15.18
C PRO A 269 -10.07 47.22 -16.71
N GLU A 270 -10.95 48.05 -17.29
CA GLU A 270 -10.89 48.38 -18.71
C GLU A 270 -9.54 49.04 -19.07
N GLY A 271 -8.99 48.73 -20.26
CA GLY A 271 -7.71 49.26 -20.75
C GLY A 271 -6.50 48.35 -20.53
N TYR A 272 -6.65 47.22 -19.82
CA TYR A 272 -5.64 46.16 -19.81
C TYR A 272 -5.72 45.27 -21.07
N PRO A 273 -4.59 44.72 -21.55
CA PRO A 273 -4.61 43.77 -22.65
C PRO A 273 -5.34 42.48 -22.26
N LYS A 274 -5.86 41.76 -23.26
CA LYS A 274 -6.51 40.47 -23.05
C LYS A 274 -5.60 39.47 -22.33
N TYR A 275 -4.31 39.48 -22.62
CA TYR A 275 -3.29 38.67 -21.95
C TYR A 275 -2.28 39.61 -21.29
N LEU A 276 -2.15 39.50 -19.96
CA LEU A 276 -1.34 40.40 -19.16
C LEU A 276 0.15 40.04 -19.25
N LYS A 277 1.00 41.06 -19.44
CA LYS A 277 2.46 40.95 -19.29
C LYS A 277 2.89 41.12 -17.84
N GLY A 278 4.16 40.82 -17.54
CA GLY A 278 4.75 41.02 -16.20
C GLY A 278 4.53 42.44 -15.64
N THR A 279 4.74 43.47 -16.46
CA THR A 279 4.50 44.87 -16.09
C THR A 279 3.03 45.19 -15.86
N ASP A 280 2.14 44.57 -16.63
CA ASP A 280 0.70 44.74 -16.44
C ASP A 280 0.24 44.12 -15.12
N LEU A 281 0.80 42.98 -14.73
CA LEU A 281 0.51 42.34 -13.43
C LEU A 281 0.99 43.20 -12.25
N THR A 282 2.18 43.77 -12.32
CA THR A 282 2.67 44.71 -11.29
C THR A 282 1.73 45.91 -11.17
N ARG A 283 1.31 46.50 -12.30
CA ARG A 283 0.35 47.61 -12.32
C ARG A 283 -0.99 47.20 -11.71
N TYR A 284 -1.52 46.05 -12.10
CA TYR A 284 -2.81 45.54 -11.64
C TYR A 284 -2.85 45.26 -10.13
N PHE A 285 -1.84 44.59 -9.59
CA PHE A 285 -1.76 44.33 -8.14
C PHE A 285 -1.51 45.60 -7.33
N SER A 286 -0.75 46.56 -7.87
CA SER A 286 -0.58 47.88 -7.25
C SER A 286 -1.91 48.64 -7.18
N SER A 287 -2.68 48.67 -8.26
CA SER A 287 -4.02 49.28 -8.28
C SER A 287 -4.97 48.62 -7.27
N ALA A 288 -4.91 47.29 -7.13
CA ALA A 288 -5.72 46.59 -6.13
C ALA A 288 -5.38 47.01 -4.68
N VAL A 289 -4.09 47.22 -4.38
CA VAL A 289 -3.68 47.73 -3.06
C VAL A 289 -4.23 49.12 -2.81
N GLU A 290 -4.08 50.01 -3.80
CA GLU A 290 -4.49 51.42 -3.72
C GLU A 290 -6.02 51.56 -3.60
N GLU A 291 -6.76 51.00 -4.56
CA GLU A 291 -8.21 51.18 -4.66
C GLU A 291 -8.99 50.48 -3.54
N LEU A 292 -8.48 49.35 -3.04
CA LEU A 292 -9.11 48.61 -1.95
C LEU A 292 -8.57 49.00 -0.57
N GLY A 293 -7.61 49.93 -0.48
CA GLY A 293 -7.05 50.40 0.78
C GLY A 293 -6.40 49.29 1.63
N LEU A 294 -5.61 48.41 1.00
CA LEU A 294 -5.02 47.24 1.65
C LEU A 294 -3.82 47.62 2.55
N PRO A 295 -3.56 46.86 3.63
CA PRO A 295 -2.45 47.10 4.56
C PRO A 295 -1.15 46.44 4.06
N PHE A 296 -0.58 46.97 2.98
CA PHE A 296 0.62 46.44 2.31
C PHE A 296 1.89 47.22 2.69
N PHE A 297 2.95 46.52 3.05
CA PHE A 297 4.25 47.06 3.43
C PHE A 297 5.32 46.52 2.48
N GLY A 298 5.54 47.23 1.37
CA GLY A 298 6.61 46.93 0.42
C GLY A 298 7.99 47.34 0.95
N GLY A 299 9.04 46.68 0.47
CA GLY A 299 10.40 46.92 0.92
C GLY A 299 10.66 46.46 2.36
N VAL A 300 9.81 45.59 2.91
CA VAL A 300 9.93 45.04 4.26
C VAL A 300 9.99 43.52 4.18
N ALA A 301 11.14 42.95 4.54
CA ALA A 301 11.37 41.52 4.52
C ALA A 301 10.98 40.89 5.87
N VAL A 302 10.21 39.81 5.85
CA VAL A 302 10.07 38.92 7.00
C VAL A 302 11.34 38.08 7.10
N THR A 303 12.02 38.11 8.24
CA THR A 303 13.32 37.46 8.44
C THR A 303 13.22 36.20 9.28
N LYS A 304 12.31 36.16 10.25
CA LYS A 304 12.16 35.04 11.19
C LYS A 304 10.76 34.95 11.78
N ASN A 305 10.30 33.73 12.01
CA ASN A 305 8.98 33.41 12.55
C ASN A 305 9.14 32.33 13.64
N THR A 306 8.62 32.60 14.84
CA THR A 306 8.69 31.68 15.97
C THR A 306 7.31 31.47 16.56
N TRP A 307 6.90 30.22 16.74
CA TRP A 307 5.62 29.89 17.37
C TRP A 307 5.71 29.83 18.90
N SER A 308 4.72 30.37 19.59
CA SER A 308 4.51 30.15 21.03
C SER A 308 3.33 29.22 21.26
N GLU A 309 3.59 28.02 21.78
CA GLU A 309 2.53 27.07 22.13
C GLU A 309 1.67 27.51 23.32
N GLU A 310 2.24 28.30 24.25
CA GLU A 310 1.55 28.83 25.43
C GLU A 310 0.56 29.92 25.04
N GLU A 311 1.02 30.89 24.23
CA GLU A 311 0.24 32.07 23.85
C GLU A 311 -0.60 31.86 22.58
N LYS A 312 -0.35 30.77 21.83
CA LYS A 312 -0.96 30.49 20.52
C LYS A 312 -0.81 31.65 19.53
N VAL A 313 0.37 32.27 19.51
CA VAL A 313 0.72 33.36 18.59
C VAL A 313 2.11 33.16 17.99
N TRP A 314 2.26 33.67 16.78
CA TRP A 314 3.54 33.87 16.10
C TRP A 314 4.21 35.13 16.59
N THR A 315 5.51 35.04 16.85
CA THR A 315 6.43 36.18 16.89
C THR A 315 7.09 36.29 15.52
N VAL A 316 6.85 37.40 14.82
CA VAL A 316 7.32 37.65 13.46
C VAL A 316 8.31 38.81 13.47
N GLU A 317 9.55 38.54 13.05
CA GLU A 317 10.59 39.55 12.88
C GLU A 317 10.57 40.07 11.44
N VAL A 318 10.48 41.39 11.30
CA VAL A 318 10.48 42.09 10.01
C VAL A 318 11.61 43.10 9.95
N ARG A 319 12.13 43.34 8.75
CA ARG A 319 13.23 44.28 8.50
C ARG A 319 12.92 45.16 7.30
N ASP A 320 13.05 46.47 7.46
CA ASP A 320 13.06 47.41 6.32
C ASP A 320 14.33 47.16 5.49
N VAL A 321 14.16 46.80 4.23
CA VAL A 321 15.26 46.41 3.32
C VAL A 321 16.19 47.58 3.03
N LYS A 322 15.69 48.82 3.06
CA LYS A 322 16.44 50.03 2.74
C LYS A 322 17.21 50.56 3.94
N THR A 323 16.58 50.63 5.12
CA THR A 323 17.18 51.22 6.32
C THR A 323 17.90 50.19 7.19
N GLY A 324 17.52 48.91 7.08
CA GLY A 324 18.00 47.84 7.95
C GLY A 324 17.33 47.82 9.33
N GLU A 325 16.37 48.71 9.59
CA GLU A 325 15.62 48.76 10.85
C GLU A 325 14.78 47.48 11.02
N GLU A 326 14.74 46.95 12.24
CA GLU A 326 14.04 45.71 12.58
C GLU A 326 12.90 45.97 13.56
N MET A 327 11.81 45.21 13.42
CA MET A 327 10.66 45.24 14.31
C MET A 327 10.15 43.83 14.55
N THR A 328 9.68 43.59 15.77
CA THR A 328 9.02 42.34 16.15
C THR A 328 7.52 42.56 16.30
N LEU A 329 6.74 41.70 15.66
CA LEU A 329 5.28 41.73 15.63
C LEU A 329 4.71 40.43 16.22
N LYS A 330 3.47 40.49 16.70
CA LYS A 330 2.69 39.30 17.10
C LYS A 330 1.52 39.07 16.16
N ALA A 331 1.26 37.82 15.81
CA ALA A 331 0.11 37.45 14.97
C ALA A 331 -0.48 36.10 15.35
N LYS A 332 -1.81 35.92 15.26
CA LYS A 332 -2.44 34.61 15.47
C LYS A 332 -2.10 33.62 14.36
N ASN A 333 -2.13 34.08 13.09
CA ASN A 333 -1.93 33.24 11.92
C ASN A 333 -0.80 33.75 11.02
N LEU A 334 -0.06 32.84 10.40
CA LEU A 334 1.01 33.14 9.44
C LEU A 334 0.68 32.54 8.06
N LEU A 335 0.65 33.38 7.03
CA LEU A 335 0.37 32.95 5.65
C LEU A 335 1.62 33.15 4.81
N LEU A 336 2.20 32.05 4.32
CA LEU A 336 3.40 32.06 3.49
C LEU A 336 3.02 32.07 2.00
N ALA A 337 3.13 33.24 1.38
CA ALA A 337 2.82 33.53 -0.03
C ALA A 337 4.06 34.00 -0.83
N ASN A 338 5.26 33.62 -0.39
CA ASN A 338 6.54 34.12 -0.88
C ASN A 338 7.10 33.40 -2.12
N GLY A 339 6.30 32.58 -2.81
CA GLY A 339 6.71 31.89 -4.04
C GLY A 339 7.73 30.78 -3.82
N PHE A 340 7.26 29.57 -3.47
CA PHE A 340 8.14 28.45 -3.08
C PHE A 340 8.41 27.40 -4.18
N LEU A 341 7.74 27.50 -5.34
CA LEU A 341 8.01 26.64 -6.51
C LEU A 341 9.10 27.24 -7.40
N VAL A 342 9.08 28.56 -7.55
CA VAL A 342 9.95 29.31 -8.46
C VAL A 342 10.57 30.47 -7.70
N GLY A 343 11.85 30.34 -7.36
CA GLY A 343 12.65 31.34 -6.67
C GLY A 343 13.95 31.64 -7.41
N ASN A 344 14.62 32.72 -7.01
CA ASN A 344 15.93 33.08 -7.56
C ASN A 344 17.05 32.19 -7.02
N ASP A 345 16.78 31.44 -5.95
CA ASP A 345 17.76 30.61 -5.25
C ASP A 345 17.65 29.12 -5.60
N ASN A 346 16.66 28.72 -6.42
CA ASN A 346 16.50 27.35 -6.90
C ASN A 346 16.51 27.14 -8.43
N PRO A 347 17.20 27.96 -9.27
CA PRO A 347 17.32 27.66 -10.68
C PRO A 347 18.09 26.35 -10.89
N ARG A 348 17.62 25.52 -11.82
CA ARG A 348 18.27 24.26 -12.18
C ARG A 348 19.40 24.54 -13.16
N VAL A 349 20.57 24.88 -12.65
CA VAL A 349 21.75 25.16 -13.48
C VAL A 349 22.58 23.86 -13.64
N PRO A 350 22.66 23.26 -14.86
CA PRO A 350 23.46 22.07 -15.08
C PRO A 350 24.96 22.34 -14.86
N LYS A 351 25.66 21.38 -14.24
CA LYS A 351 27.12 21.43 -14.09
C LYS A 351 27.78 20.97 -15.39
N LEU A 352 28.07 21.90 -16.28
CA LEU A 352 28.72 21.66 -17.56
C LEU A 352 30.24 21.79 -17.42
N LYS A 353 31.01 20.88 -18.03
CA LYS A 353 32.48 20.92 -18.03
C LYS A 353 33.01 22.12 -18.83
N GLY A 354 34.23 22.58 -18.55
CA GLY A 354 34.90 23.59 -19.39
C GLY A 354 34.30 24.98 -19.36
N ARG A 355 33.53 25.34 -18.32
CA ARG A 355 32.86 26.66 -18.21
C ARG A 355 33.85 27.83 -18.33
N GLU A 356 35.07 27.64 -17.87
CA GLU A 356 36.19 28.60 -17.94
C GLU A 356 36.68 28.88 -19.37
N LEU A 357 36.41 27.98 -20.33
CA LEU A 357 36.81 28.13 -21.73
C LEU A 357 35.85 29.02 -22.52
N PHE A 358 34.59 29.13 -22.07
CA PHE A 358 33.56 29.91 -22.76
C PHE A 358 33.46 31.33 -22.20
N THR A 359 33.80 32.31 -23.02
CA THR A 359 33.88 33.73 -22.62
C THR A 359 32.57 34.49 -22.82
N GLY A 360 31.61 33.90 -23.53
CA GLY A 360 30.28 34.46 -23.77
C GLY A 360 29.39 34.56 -22.52
N PRO A 361 28.33 35.38 -22.56
CA PRO A 361 27.33 35.42 -21.48
C PRO A 361 26.65 34.05 -21.36
N VAL A 362 26.48 33.60 -20.11
CA VAL A 362 25.71 32.40 -19.75
C VAL A 362 24.73 32.79 -18.64
N GLN A 363 23.44 32.82 -18.94
CA GLN A 363 22.39 33.20 -17.98
C GLN A 363 21.34 32.10 -17.85
N HIS A 364 20.83 31.88 -16.65
CA HIS A 364 19.57 31.13 -16.50
C HIS A 364 18.37 32.03 -16.85
N THR A 365 17.22 31.48 -17.22
CA THR A 365 16.01 32.28 -17.51
C THR A 365 15.51 33.14 -16.34
N SER A 366 15.95 32.85 -15.11
CA SER A 366 15.72 33.72 -13.94
C SER A 366 16.52 35.02 -13.99
N GLU A 367 17.68 35.01 -14.65
CA GLU A 367 18.62 36.14 -14.78
C GLU A 367 18.42 36.89 -16.10
N TYR A 368 18.03 36.19 -17.18
CA TYR A 368 17.72 36.82 -18.45
C TYR A 368 16.63 37.89 -18.30
N ARG A 369 16.83 39.04 -18.94
CA ARG A 369 15.88 40.17 -18.93
C ARG A 369 15.45 40.57 -20.33
N ASN A 370 16.42 40.78 -21.22
CA ASN A 370 16.21 41.25 -22.59
C ASN A 370 17.43 40.87 -23.47
N PRO A 371 17.40 41.11 -24.79
CA PRO A 371 18.45 40.71 -25.73
C PRO A 371 19.79 41.47 -25.62
N ALA A 372 19.92 42.48 -24.74
CA ALA A 372 21.05 43.42 -24.79
C ALA A 372 22.43 42.75 -24.71
N ASP A 373 22.60 41.76 -23.82
CA ASP A 373 23.85 41.01 -23.66
C ASP A 373 24.17 40.10 -24.85
N TYR A 374 23.22 39.86 -25.76
CA TYR A 374 23.31 38.89 -26.86
C TYR A 374 23.38 39.52 -28.25
N LYS A 375 23.50 40.85 -28.32
CA LYS A 375 23.70 41.55 -29.61
C LYS A 375 24.96 41.05 -30.33
N SER A 376 24.80 40.83 -31.63
CA SER A 376 25.78 40.31 -32.59
C SER A 376 26.30 38.89 -32.30
N LYS A 377 25.66 38.15 -31.39
CA LYS A 377 26.06 36.79 -30.96
C LYS A 377 25.19 35.71 -31.60
N ARG A 378 25.76 34.52 -31.82
CA ARG A 378 25.02 33.26 -32.01
C ARG A 378 24.57 32.77 -30.63
N VAL A 379 23.27 32.59 -30.41
CA VAL A 379 22.75 32.26 -29.07
C VAL A 379 22.20 30.84 -29.02
N LEU A 380 22.65 30.04 -28.06
CA LEU A 380 22.11 28.72 -27.78
C LEU A 380 21.20 28.75 -26.55
N ILE A 381 19.99 28.21 -26.67
CA ILE A 381 19.03 28.10 -25.58
C ILE A 381 18.93 26.62 -25.19
N VAL A 382 19.28 26.29 -23.95
CA VAL A 382 19.25 24.91 -23.46
C VAL A 382 17.91 24.63 -22.79
N GLY A 383 17.06 23.83 -23.44
CA GLY A 383 15.70 23.53 -23.00
C GLY A 383 14.65 23.87 -24.05
N VAL A 384 13.43 23.35 -23.91
CA VAL A 384 12.37 23.41 -24.94
C VAL A 384 10.97 23.70 -24.35
N GLY A 385 10.89 24.16 -23.10
CA GLY A 385 9.61 24.53 -22.47
C GLY A 385 9.12 25.93 -22.87
N ASN A 386 8.07 26.43 -22.20
CA ASN A 386 7.56 27.79 -22.41
C ASN A 386 8.64 28.87 -22.28
N SER A 387 9.45 28.85 -21.20
CA SER A 387 10.51 29.84 -21.02
C SER A 387 11.60 29.78 -22.09
N ALA A 388 11.87 28.61 -22.69
CA ALA A 388 12.85 28.50 -23.75
C ALA A 388 12.34 29.21 -25.01
N HIS A 389 11.09 28.98 -25.37
CA HIS A 389 10.46 29.57 -26.56
C HIS A 389 10.19 31.07 -26.38
N ASP A 390 9.75 31.53 -25.21
CA ASP A 390 9.56 32.96 -24.93
C ASP A 390 10.88 33.76 -25.10
N VAL A 391 11.99 33.21 -24.58
CA VAL A 391 13.31 33.84 -24.72
C VAL A 391 13.84 33.70 -26.14
N ALA A 392 13.62 32.55 -26.80
CA ALA A 392 13.99 32.36 -28.20
C ALA A 392 13.29 33.35 -29.11
N GLY A 393 11.97 33.50 -28.97
CA GLY A 393 11.17 34.47 -29.72
C GLY A 393 11.64 35.90 -29.47
N ASN A 394 11.96 36.26 -28.21
CA ASN A 394 12.49 37.58 -27.88
C ASN A 394 13.84 37.87 -28.52
N LEU A 395 14.79 36.94 -28.45
CA LEU A 395 16.11 37.07 -29.07
C LEU A 395 16.03 37.08 -30.61
N ALA A 396 15.21 36.20 -31.19
CA ALA A 396 15.04 36.07 -32.63
C ALA A 396 14.36 37.29 -33.27
N SER A 397 13.50 37.97 -32.52
CA SER A 397 12.83 39.20 -32.96
C SER A 397 13.75 40.42 -32.97
N ASP A 398 14.90 40.37 -32.28
CA ASP A 398 15.90 41.43 -32.33
C ASP A 398 16.80 41.23 -33.57
N PRO A 399 16.86 42.21 -34.50
CA PRO A 399 17.67 42.10 -35.71
C PRO A 399 19.17 42.12 -35.43
N ASP A 400 19.61 42.61 -34.27
CA ASP A 400 21.02 42.68 -33.91
C ASP A 400 21.56 41.32 -33.42
N VAL A 401 20.70 40.35 -33.06
CA VAL A 401 21.12 38.99 -32.65
C VAL A 401 21.44 38.15 -33.89
N LYS A 402 22.63 37.53 -33.97
CA LYS A 402 23.10 36.88 -35.22
C LYS A 402 22.31 35.61 -35.58
N SER A 403 22.07 34.73 -34.62
CA SER A 403 21.27 33.50 -34.80
C SER A 403 20.78 32.99 -33.44
N VAL A 404 19.71 32.20 -33.43
CA VAL A 404 19.15 31.59 -32.22
C VAL A 404 18.94 30.11 -32.47
N THR A 405 19.48 29.25 -31.61
CA THR A 405 19.30 27.80 -31.67
C THR A 405 18.71 27.30 -30.35
N ILE A 406 17.64 26.50 -30.42
CA ILE A 406 17.08 25.79 -29.28
C ILE A 406 17.68 24.38 -29.24
N LEU A 407 18.27 24.01 -28.10
CA LEU A 407 18.76 22.66 -27.83
C LEU A 407 17.69 21.84 -27.10
N GLN A 408 17.12 20.88 -27.82
CA GLN A 408 16.12 19.95 -27.30
C GLN A 408 16.75 18.63 -26.87
N ARG A 409 16.51 18.27 -25.61
CA ARG A 409 16.98 17.00 -25.03
C ARG A 409 15.98 15.85 -25.15
N SER A 410 14.72 16.15 -24.88
CA SER A 410 13.63 15.16 -24.77
C SER A 410 12.48 15.56 -25.68
N PRO A 411 11.68 14.59 -26.18
CA PRO A 411 10.43 14.90 -26.87
C PRO A 411 9.55 15.86 -26.07
N THR A 412 8.81 16.72 -26.76
CA THR A 412 7.98 17.75 -26.13
C THR A 412 6.70 17.91 -26.90
N VAL A 413 5.61 18.14 -26.18
CA VAL A 413 4.30 18.43 -26.76
C VAL A 413 4.30 19.87 -27.25
N LEU A 414 3.99 20.06 -28.54
CA LEU A 414 4.02 21.36 -29.21
C LEU A 414 2.62 21.69 -29.74
N LEU A 415 1.95 22.67 -29.13
CA LEU A 415 0.60 23.07 -29.49
C LEU A 415 0.56 24.57 -29.77
N ASP A 416 -0.36 25.01 -30.62
CA ASP A 416 -0.73 26.42 -30.70
C ASP A 416 -1.76 26.77 -29.63
N PHE A 417 -1.76 28.04 -29.24
CA PHE A 417 -2.72 28.53 -28.29
C PHE A 417 -4.16 28.47 -28.79
N ALA A 418 -4.43 28.59 -30.09
CA ALA A 418 -5.80 28.56 -30.64
C ALA A 418 -6.49 27.19 -30.46
N THR A 419 -5.71 26.11 -30.44
CA THR A 419 -6.15 24.74 -30.22
C THR A 419 -6.43 24.48 -28.73
N VAL A 420 -5.60 25.03 -27.85
CA VAL A 420 -5.68 24.77 -26.40
C VAL A 420 -6.63 25.74 -25.69
N ALA A 421 -6.80 26.97 -26.19
CA ALA A 421 -7.62 28.00 -25.56
C ALA A 421 -9.08 27.60 -25.33
N PRO A 422 -9.80 26.98 -26.28
CA PRO A 422 -11.18 26.53 -26.04
C PRO A 422 -11.28 25.51 -24.91
N ILE A 423 -10.27 24.64 -24.76
CA ILE A 423 -10.20 23.64 -23.69
C ILE A 423 -9.96 24.32 -22.34
N LEU A 424 -9.01 25.27 -22.27
CA LEU A 424 -8.68 26.01 -21.05
C LEU A 424 -9.84 26.90 -20.56
N MET A 425 -10.57 27.51 -21.50
CA MET A 425 -11.62 28.48 -21.20
C MET A 425 -13.02 27.85 -21.12
N MET A 426 -13.16 26.54 -21.33
CA MET A 426 -14.45 25.85 -21.48
C MET A 426 -15.46 26.18 -20.36
N ARG A 427 -15.00 26.31 -19.10
CA ARG A 427 -15.86 26.59 -17.93
C ARG A 427 -16.18 28.07 -17.71
N TYR A 428 -15.54 28.96 -18.47
CA TYR A 428 -15.71 30.41 -18.38
C TYR A 428 -16.37 31.00 -19.65
N GLN A 429 -17.09 30.17 -20.42
CA GLN A 429 -17.79 30.62 -21.63
C GLN A 429 -19.20 31.13 -21.31
N GLY A 430 -19.70 32.04 -22.15
CA GLY A 430 -21.04 32.62 -22.01
C GLY A 430 -21.14 33.58 -20.83
N ASP A 431 -22.33 33.63 -20.22
CA ASP A 431 -22.65 34.54 -19.11
C ASP A 431 -22.40 33.92 -17.71
N ILE A 432 -21.61 32.84 -17.63
CA ILE A 432 -21.30 32.17 -16.35
C ILE A 432 -20.38 33.08 -15.51
N PRO A 433 -20.78 33.46 -14.27
CA PRO A 433 -19.91 34.25 -13.40
C PRO A 433 -18.62 33.54 -13.04
N VAL A 434 -17.54 34.31 -12.90
CA VAL A 434 -16.18 33.77 -12.65
C VAL A 434 -16.11 32.92 -11.37
N ASP A 435 -16.83 33.27 -10.31
CA ASP A 435 -16.86 32.47 -9.07
C ASP A 435 -17.55 31.11 -9.26
N THR A 436 -18.60 31.05 -10.09
CA THR A 436 -19.26 29.79 -10.47
C THR A 436 -18.35 28.96 -11.39
N ALA A 437 -17.69 29.59 -12.37
CA ALA A 437 -16.73 28.93 -13.23
C ALA A 437 -15.55 28.32 -12.47
N ASP A 438 -15.03 29.04 -11.46
CA ASP A 438 -13.98 28.55 -10.56
C ASP A 438 -14.42 27.29 -9.80
N PHE A 439 -15.66 27.28 -9.28
CA PHE A 439 -16.21 26.10 -8.60
C PHE A 439 -16.40 24.91 -9.55
N LEU A 440 -16.90 25.16 -10.77
CA LEU A 440 -17.05 24.13 -11.80
C LEU A 440 -15.70 23.54 -12.21
N GLN A 441 -14.66 24.36 -12.30
CA GLN A 441 -13.30 23.92 -12.64
C GLN A 441 -12.73 22.96 -11.59
N GLU A 442 -13.04 23.16 -10.30
CA GLU A 442 -12.58 22.28 -9.21
C GLU A 442 -13.53 21.11 -8.88
N SER A 443 -14.62 20.94 -9.65
CA SER A 443 -15.67 19.94 -9.35
C SER A 443 -15.35 18.49 -9.72
N LEU A 444 -14.30 18.24 -10.51
CA LEU A 444 -13.97 16.88 -10.97
C LEU A 444 -12.76 16.32 -10.23
N PRO A 445 -12.77 15.04 -9.78
CA PRO A 445 -11.60 14.36 -9.21
C PRO A 445 -10.39 14.39 -10.15
N VAL A 446 -9.17 14.51 -9.62
CA VAL A 446 -7.95 14.61 -10.45
C VAL A 446 -7.75 13.38 -11.36
N GLY A 447 -8.11 12.18 -10.88
CA GLY A 447 -8.08 10.97 -11.70
C GLY A 447 -9.03 11.01 -12.90
N MET A 448 -10.25 11.54 -12.72
CA MET A 448 -11.19 11.76 -13.83
C MET A 448 -10.67 12.84 -14.78
N MET A 449 -10.17 13.96 -14.25
CA MET A 449 -9.56 15.02 -15.06
C MET A 449 -8.39 14.51 -15.89
N ARG A 450 -7.56 13.60 -15.36
CA ARG A 450 -6.46 12.95 -16.09
C ARG A 450 -6.96 12.24 -17.33
N ASP A 451 -7.97 11.38 -17.18
CA ASP A 451 -8.45 10.55 -18.28
C ASP A 451 -9.22 11.38 -19.31
N MET A 452 -10.01 12.36 -18.86
CA MET A 452 -10.69 13.31 -19.75
C MET A 452 -9.68 14.19 -20.51
N ALA A 453 -8.68 14.74 -19.82
CA ALA A 453 -7.66 15.57 -20.44
C ALA A 453 -6.81 14.78 -21.45
N ARG A 454 -6.52 13.49 -21.19
CA ARG A 454 -5.81 12.64 -22.15
C ARG A 454 -6.59 12.51 -23.46
N GLY A 455 -7.91 12.32 -23.39
CA GLY A 455 -8.77 12.29 -24.57
C GLY A 455 -8.81 13.63 -25.30
N ALA A 456 -9.06 14.73 -24.59
CA ALA A 456 -9.18 16.07 -25.19
C ALA A 456 -7.86 16.54 -25.83
N ILE A 457 -6.74 16.40 -25.12
CA ILE A 457 -5.41 16.76 -25.64
C ILE A 457 -4.96 15.81 -26.74
N GLY A 458 -5.28 14.51 -26.65
CA GLY A 458 -5.00 13.55 -27.71
C GLY A 458 -5.67 13.94 -29.04
N MET A 459 -6.94 14.40 -28.99
CA MET A 459 -7.62 14.93 -30.18
C MET A 459 -6.97 16.20 -30.72
N ALA A 460 -6.57 17.13 -29.83
CA ALA A 460 -5.85 18.35 -30.21
C ALA A 460 -4.52 18.04 -30.89
N ILE A 461 -3.77 17.07 -30.38
CA ILE A 461 -2.49 16.61 -30.96
C ILE A 461 -2.75 15.98 -32.33
N ALA A 462 -3.73 15.07 -32.43
CA ALA A 462 -4.06 14.41 -33.70
C ALA A 462 -4.50 15.42 -34.78
N GLY A 463 -5.25 16.46 -34.40
CA GLY A 463 -5.64 17.54 -35.31
C GLY A 463 -4.48 18.44 -35.75
N ALA A 464 -3.32 18.37 -35.08
CA ALA A 464 -2.12 19.13 -35.38
C ALA A 464 -0.98 18.27 -35.97
N GLU A 465 -1.29 17.10 -36.52
CA GLU A 465 -0.28 16.14 -37.02
C GLU A 465 0.56 16.72 -38.17
N ASP A 466 -0.05 17.39 -39.16
CA ASP A 466 0.67 17.98 -40.29
C ASP A 466 1.72 19.00 -39.83
N ARG A 467 1.39 19.81 -38.81
CA ARG A 467 2.35 20.72 -38.19
C ARG A 467 3.44 19.96 -37.45
N SER A 468 3.08 18.92 -36.70
CA SER A 468 4.03 18.12 -35.95
C SER A 468 5.09 17.53 -36.89
N LEU A 469 4.67 16.97 -38.03
CA LEU A 469 5.56 16.48 -39.08
C LEU A 469 6.44 17.61 -39.66
N ALA A 470 5.87 18.79 -39.88
CA ALA A 470 6.65 19.94 -40.37
C ALA A 470 7.72 20.40 -39.36
N LEU A 471 7.40 20.43 -38.07
CA LEU A 471 8.34 20.77 -36.99
C LEU A 471 9.43 19.68 -36.83
N GLU A 472 9.08 18.40 -37.00
CA GLU A 472 10.05 17.30 -37.05
C GLU A 472 11.01 17.44 -38.23
N GLY A 473 10.51 17.88 -39.39
CA GLY A 473 11.33 18.23 -40.55
C GLY A 473 12.34 19.37 -40.29
N LEU A 474 12.09 20.19 -39.27
CA LEU A 474 12.98 21.27 -38.80
C LEU A 474 13.87 20.86 -37.61
N GLY A 475 13.81 19.59 -37.17
CA GLY A 475 14.69 19.01 -36.16
C GLY A 475 14.08 18.84 -34.77
N TYR A 476 12.82 19.21 -34.54
CA TYR A 476 12.14 18.91 -33.27
C TYR A 476 11.91 17.40 -33.08
N ALA A 477 11.91 16.97 -31.83
CA ALA A 477 11.34 15.72 -31.38
C ALA A 477 9.98 15.99 -30.72
N VAL A 478 8.89 15.49 -31.31
CA VAL A 478 7.53 15.79 -30.88
C VAL A 478 6.94 14.63 -30.06
N GLU A 479 6.37 14.94 -28.89
CA GLU A 479 5.65 13.97 -28.06
C GLU A 479 4.17 13.92 -28.47
N ARG A 480 3.69 12.73 -28.85
CA ARG A 480 2.31 12.51 -29.31
C ARG A 480 1.36 11.88 -28.28
N ASP A 481 1.88 11.19 -27.27
CA ASP A 481 1.09 10.59 -26.19
C ASP A 481 1.40 11.28 -24.87
N THR A 482 0.47 12.13 -24.41
CA THR A 482 0.66 12.95 -23.23
C THR A 482 -0.64 13.11 -22.45
N CYS A 483 -0.51 13.44 -21.16
CA CYS A 483 -1.62 13.88 -20.33
C CYS A 483 -1.25 15.17 -19.63
N LEU A 484 -2.05 16.22 -19.81
CA LEU A 484 -1.79 17.53 -19.19
C LEU A 484 -1.69 17.42 -17.66
N MET A 485 -2.49 16.55 -17.04
CA MET A 485 -2.49 16.36 -15.59
C MET A 485 -1.18 15.74 -15.07
N THR A 486 -0.59 14.79 -15.79
CA THR A 486 0.72 14.23 -15.42
C THR A 486 1.83 15.24 -15.69
N LYS A 487 1.75 16.01 -16.78
CA LYS A 487 2.71 17.11 -17.06
C LYS A 487 2.70 18.14 -15.93
N VAL A 488 1.54 18.57 -15.45
CA VAL A 488 1.42 19.58 -14.39
C VAL A 488 1.88 19.05 -13.03
N PHE A 489 1.40 17.89 -12.59
CA PHE A 489 1.61 17.42 -11.22
C PHE A 489 2.85 16.53 -11.03
N GLU A 490 3.29 15.80 -12.05
CA GLU A 490 4.46 14.90 -11.95
C GLU A 490 5.71 15.56 -12.57
N GLU A 491 5.55 16.19 -13.73
CA GLU A 491 6.65 16.80 -14.48
C GLU A 491 6.80 18.31 -14.24
N ARG A 492 5.96 18.90 -13.37
CA ARG A 492 5.97 20.34 -13.00
C ARG A 492 5.94 21.29 -14.20
N GLY A 493 5.16 20.94 -15.21
CA GLY A 493 4.99 21.69 -16.45
C GLY A 493 6.16 21.59 -17.43
N SER A 494 7.10 20.65 -17.23
CA SER A 494 8.16 20.38 -18.22
C SER A 494 7.61 19.60 -19.44
N SER A 495 8.36 19.63 -20.54
CA SER A 495 8.05 18.88 -21.78
C SER A 495 6.71 19.22 -22.45
N PHE A 496 6.20 20.44 -22.23
CA PHE A 496 5.00 20.97 -22.88
C PHE A 496 5.20 22.46 -23.25
N TYR A 497 4.83 22.83 -24.46
CA TYR A 497 4.87 24.20 -24.96
C TYR A 497 3.58 24.56 -25.69
N VAL A 498 3.07 25.76 -25.40
CA VAL A 498 1.94 26.36 -26.11
C VAL A 498 2.39 27.66 -26.75
N ASP A 499 2.41 27.68 -28.08
CA ASP A 499 2.76 28.86 -28.87
C ASP A 499 1.68 29.92 -28.74
N GLN A 500 1.99 30.95 -27.97
CA GLN A 500 1.23 32.18 -27.85
C GLN A 500 1.90 33.17 -28.82
N PRO A 501 1.12 33.76 -29.75
CA PRO A 501 1.41 33.72 -31.18
C PRO A 501 2.75 34.33 -31.59
N GLY A 502 3.54 33.55 -32.35
CA GLY A 502 4.62 34.06 -33.20
C GLY A 502 5.96 33.35 -33.09
N THR A 503 6.14 32.40 -32.16
CA THR A 503 7.45 31.73 -32.03
C THR A 503 7.61 30.63 -33.08
N PHE A 504 6.55 29.87 -33.37
CA PHE A 504 6.63 28.88 -34.46
C PHE A 504 6.86 29.54 -35.83
N ASP A 505 6.34 30.74 -36.08
CA ASP A 505 6.60 31.47 -37.32
C ASP A 505 8.10 31.78 -37.52
N LEU A 506 8.81 32.08 -36.42
CA LEU A 506 10.26 32.30 -36.44
C LEU A 506 11.05 31.01 -36.64
N VAL A 507 10.52 29.86 -36.18
CA VAL A 507 11.06 28.54 -36.47
C VAL A 507 10.86 28.20 -37.95
N PHE A 508 9.64 28.30 -38.47
CA PHE A 508 9.33 28.03 -39.87
C PHE A 508 10.07 28.97 -40.83
N GLY A 509 10.30 30.23 -40.42
CA GLY A 509 11.11 31.20 -41.14
C GLY A 509 12.63 30.98 -41.03
N GLY A 510 13.08 29.98 -40.26
CA GLY A 510 14.50 29.63 -40.09
C GLY A 510 15.31 30.57 -39.20
N ARG A 511 14.65 31.55 -38.55
CA ARG A 511 15.28 32.50 -37.62
C ARG A 511 15.68 31.84 -36.30
N ILE A 512 14.91 30.83 -35.89
CA ILE A 512 15.20 29.92 -34.78
C ILE A 512 15.51 28.53 -35.37
N GLN A 513 16.69 27.99 -35.08
CA GLN A 513 17.07 26.62 -35.45
C GLN A 513 16.90 25.65 -34.28
N ILE A 514 16.76 24.35 -34.56
CA ILE A 514 16.60 23.31 -33.54
C ILE A 514 17.80 22.35 -33.60
N ALA A 515 18.42 22.12 -32.45
CA ALA A 515 19.46 21.11 -32.24
C ALA A 515 18.97 20.05 -31.25
N ARG A 516 19.53 18.84 -31.32
CA ARG A 516 19.18 17.72 -30.43
C ARG A 516 20.37 17.25 -29.60
N GLY A 517 20.10 16.89 -28.34
CA GLY A 517 21.07 16.21 -27.47
C GLY A 517 21.15 16.75 -26.05
N ASP A 518 22.07 16.19 -25.28
CA ASP A 518 22.43 16.61 -23.92
C ASP A 518 23.59 17.61 -23.98
N ALA A 519 23.44 18.80 -23.41
CA ALA A 519 24.58 19.67 -23.14
C ALA A 519 25.48 19.02 -22.08
N VAL A 520 26.76 18.78 -22.41
CA VAL A 520 27.71 18.10 -21.51
C VAL A 520 28.91 18.98 -21.11
N GLY A 521 29.20 20.02 -21.86
CA GLY A 521 30.31 20.93 -21.59
C GLY A 521 30.35 22.14 -22.50
N PHE A 522 31.36 22.97 -22.27
CA PHE A 522 31.69 24.17 -23.00
C PHE A 522 33.10 24.03 -23.62
N VAL A 523 33.27 24.64 -24.79
CA VAL A 523 34.56 24.89 -25.45
C VAL A 523 34.61 26.37 -25.84
N GLU A 524 35.72 26.85 -26.41
CA GLU A 524 35.86 28.26 -26.80
C GLU A 524 34.82 28.66 -27.87
N GLU A 525 34.49 27.74 -28.78
CA GLU A 525 33.61 27.98 -29.93
C GLU A 525 32.11 27.77 -29.64
N GLY A 526 31.74 27.20 -28.49
CA GLY A 526 30.33 26.89 -28.18
C GLY A 526 30.10 25.84 -27.09
N VAL A 527 29.03 25.06 -27.25
CA VAL A 527 28.59 24.03 -26.30
C VAL A 527 28.79 22.64 -26.89
N VAL A 528 29.43 21.75 -26.13
CA VAL A 528 29.53 20.34 -26.46
C VAL A 528 28.20 19.67 -26.17
N VAL A 529 27.59 19.12 -27.22
CA VAL A 529 26.32 18.42 -27.18
C VAL A 529 26.56 16.95 -27.50
N ARG A 530 26.05 16.08 -26.64
CA ARG A 530 26.05 14.64 -26.84
C ARG A 530 24.71 14.20 -27.41
N ASP A 531 24.75 13.57 -28.57
CA ASP A 531 23.59 12.94 -29.16
C ASP A 531 23.16 11.71 -28.33
N ARG A 532 21.87 11.60 -28.02
CA ARG A 532 21.35 10.54 -27.14
C ARG A 532 21.25 9.17 -27.80
N GLU A 533 21.12 9.13 -29.12
CA GLU A 533 20.91 7.89 -29.86
C GLU A 533 22.25 7.25 -30.24
N THR A 534 23.21 8.07 -30.65
CA THR A 534 24.53 7.64 -31.11
C THR A 534 25.62 7.74 -30.04
N GLY A 535 25.42 8.57 -29.01
CA GLY A 535 26.43 8.87 -27.99
C GLY A 535 27.56 9.79 -28.47
N ASN A 536 27.55 10.20 -29.75
CA ASN A 536 28.57 11.05 -30.32
C ASN A 536 28.49 12.48 -29.76
N GLU A 537 29.65 13.08 -29.54
CA GLU A 537 29.76 14.47 -29.11
C GLU A 537 30.07 15.37 -30.31
N SER A 538 29.40 16.51 -30.37
CA SER A 538 29.61 17.55 -31.38
C SER A 538 29.54 18.93 -30.72
N VAL A 539 30.07 19.95 -31.39
CA VAL A 539 30.00 21.33 -30.90
C VAL A 539 28.86 22.05 -31.60
N VAL A 540 27.92 22.59 -30.83
CA VAL A 540 26.96 23.57 -31.30
C VAL A 540 27.57 24.95 -31.06
N GLU A 541 27.93 25.62 -32.15
CA GLU A 541 28.59 26.92 -32.09
C GLU A 541 27.68 27.98 -31.44
N ALA A 542 28.22 28.71 -30.47
CA ALA A 542 27.50 29.75 -29.78
C ALA A 542 28.49 30.79 -29.24
N ASP A 543 28.06 32.05 -29.17
CA ASP A 543 28.80 33.12 -28.52
C ASP A 543 28.08 33.58 -27.22
N GLY A 544 26.87 33.08 -26.96
CA GLY A 544 26.13 33.24 -25.71
C GLY A 544 25.15 32.10 -25.47
N VAL A 545 24.83 31.81 -24.20
CA VAL A 545 23.96 30.69 -23.80
C VAL A 545 22.89 31.13 -22.80
N VAL A 546 21.64 30.75 -23.05
CA VAL A 546 20.55 30.86 -22.07
C VAL A 546 20.13 29.47 -21.60
N LEU A 547 20.17 29.24 -20.29
CA LEU A 547 19.75 27.99 -19.66
C LEU A 547 18.26 28.10 -19.30
N ALA A 548 17.40 27.49 -20.11
CA ALA A 548 15.96 27.36 -19.87
C ALA A 548 15.64 26.01 -19.22
N THR A 549 16.36 25.70 -18.16
CA THR A 549 16.47 24.36 -17.56
C THR A 549 15.56 24.14 -16.33
N GLY A 550 14.75 25.13 -15.97
CA GLY A 550 13.70 25.02 -14.94
C GLY A 550 14.22 25.26 -13.52
N TYR A 551 13.52 24.71 -12.52
CA TYR A 551 13.81 24.95 -11.11
C TYR A 551 13.87 23.64 -10.31
N GLU A 552 14.75 23.60 -9.30
CA GLU A 552 14.92 22.45 -8.42
C GLU A 552 13.82 22.36 -7.35
N VAL A 553 13.52 21.15 -6.90
CA VAL A 553 12.72 20.95 -5.67
C VAL A 553 13.62 21.28 -4.49
N VAL A 554 13.15 22.17 -3.61
CA VAL A 554 13.87 22.53 -2.40
C VAL A 554 13.21 21.86 -1.21
N ASP A 555 14.00 21.34 -0.28
CA ASP A 555 13.49 20.99 1.06
C ASP A 555 13.27 22.28 1.86
N LEU A 556 12.08 22.90 1.70
CA LEU A 556 11.77 24.17 2.37
C LEU A 556 11.82 24.05 3.90
N PRO A 557 11.22 23.01 4.53
CA PRO A 557 11.33 22.83 5.97
C PRO A 557 12.79 22.79 6.45
N ALA A 558 13.64 21.99 5.80
CA ALA A 558 15.05 21.93 6.17
C ALA A 558 15.79 23.25 5.90
N ARG A 559 15.45 23.95 4.81
CA ARG A 559 16.03 25.27 4.48
C ARG A 559 15.65 26.31 5.54
N TRP A 560 14.37 26.42 5.89
CA TRP A 560 13.89 27.40 6.86
C TRP A 560 14.40 27.12 8.26
N LYS A 561 14.53 25.84 8.65
CA LYS A 561 15.22 25.44 9.87
C LYS A 561 16.68 25.94 9.87
N ARG A 562 17.44 25.66 8.79
CA ARG A 562 18.85 26.07 8.69
C ARG A 562 19.03 27.59 8.69
N SER A 563 18.15 28.32 8.03
CA SER A 563 18.21 29.78 7.96
C SER A 563 17.64 30.48 9.20
N GLY A 564 16.97 29.74 10.10
CA GLY A 564 16.22 30.31 11.21
C GLY A 564 14.98 31.10 10.79
N PHE A 565 14.49 30.93 9.54
CA PHE A 565 13.28 31.63 9.07
C PHE A 565 12.02 31.13 9.78
N VAL A 566 12.02 29.86 10.15
CA VAL A 566 11.01 29.22 11.00
C VAL A 566 11.76 28.45 12.08
N ASP A 567 11.25 28.46 13.31
CA ASP A 567 11.83 27.69 14.42
C ASP A 567 11.93 26.18 14.11
N GLU A 568 12.88 25.50 14.75
CA GLU A 568 13.20 24.09 14.47
C GLU A 568 12.01 23.15 14.67
N GLU A 569 11.21 23.37 15.72
CA GLU A 569 10.08 22.53 16.05
C GLU A 569 8.98 22.66 14.99
N THR A 570 8.61 23.88 14.63
CA THR A 570 7.63 24.15 13.58
C THR A 570 8.12 23.60 12.25
N ALA A 571 9.37 23.86 11.87
CA ALA A 571 9.93 23.36 10.61
C ALA A 571 9.84 21.83 10.51
N GLY A 572 10.07 21.10 11.61
CA GLY A 572 9.93 19.64 11.65
C GLY A 572 8.51 19.11 11.39
N LYS A 573 7.47 19.95 11.53
CA LYS A 573 6.06 19.59 11.32
C LYS A 573 5.55 19.92 9.91
N LEU A 574 6.20 20.85 9.20
CA LEU A 574 5.68 21.42 7.95
C LEU A 574 5.77 20.45 6.76
N VAL A 575 4.73 20.49 5.92
CA VAL A 575 4.74 19.83 4.61
C VAL A 575 5.65 20.60 3.66
N ASN A 576 6.56 19.90 2.97
CA ASN A 576 7.38 20.52 1.94
C ASN A 576 6.54 20.80 0.68
N VAL A 577 6.00 22.01 0.55
CA VAL A 577 5.17 22.44 -0.59
C VAL A 577 5.96 22.69 -1.88
N SER A 578 7.30 22.76 -1.84
CA SER A 578 8.13 22.86 -3.06
C SER A 578 8.10 21.55 -3.89
N ALA A 579 7.86 20.42 -3.22
CA ALA A 579 7.56 19.16 -3.87
C ALA A 579 6.11 19.19 -4.37
N PHE A 580 5.83 19.90 -5.46
CA PHE A 580 4.47 19.95 -6.03
C PHE A 580 4.02 18.56 -6.49
N GLY A 581 2.74 18.23 -6.26
CA GLY A 581 2.15 16.92 -6.55
C GLY A 581 0.88 16.71 -5.74
N VAL A 582 0.23 15.55 -5.90
CA VAL A 582 -1.02 15.20 -5.23
C VAL A 582 -0.85 13.96 -4.35
N ASP A 583 -1.72 13.81 -3.35
CA ASP A 583 -1.81 12.59 -2.54
C ASP A 583 -2.80 11.57 -3.11
N GLU A 584 -3.04 10.44 -2.42
CA GLU A 584 -3.96 9.38 -2.89
C GLU A 584 -5.41 9.84 -3.09
N GLU A 585 -5.84 10.94 -2.48
CA GLU A 585 -7.17 11.54 -2.73
C GLU A 585 -7.12 12.48 -3.95
N GLY A 586 -5.95 12.76 -4.51
CA GLY A 586 -5.78 13.72 -5.59
C GLY A 586 -5.69 15.17 -5.10
N GLU A 587 -5.42 15.40 -3.81
CA GLU A 587 -5.29 16.75 -3.24
C GLU A 587 -3.84 17.17 -3.04
N VAL A 588 -3.54 18.47 -3.15
CA VAL A 588 -2.15 18.99 -3.07
C VAL A 588 -1.72 19.16 -1.60
N PRO A 589 -0.77 18.34 -1.09
CA PRO A 589 -0.35 18.38 0.31
C PRO A 589 0.16 19.76 0.74
N GLY A 590 -0.37 20.27 1.84
CA GLY A 590 0.02 21.53 2.49
C GLY A 590 -0.46 22.82 1.83
N LEU A 591 -0.82 22.80 0.53
CA LEU A 591 -1.29 24.00 -0.17
C LEU A 591 -2.79 24.21 -0.02
N THR A 592 -3.55 23.24 -0.51
CA THR A 592 -5.01 23.24 -0.38
C THR A 592 -5.45 22.42 0.83
N THR A 593 -4.51 21.87 1.58
CA THR A 593 -4.73 20.94 2.69
C THR A 593 -3.88 21.31 3.89
N PHE A 594 -4.09 20.63 5.03
CA PHE A 594 -3.32 20.90 6.25
C PHE A 594 -1.80 21.01 6.02
N SER A 595 -1.22 22.14 6.42
CA SER A 595 0.20 22.51 6.21
C SER A 595 1.18 21.74 7.09
N GLY A 596 0.69 21.06 8.13
CA GLY A 596 1.48 20.52 9.24
C GLY A 596 1.36 21.36 10.52
N HIS A 597 0.79 22.56 10.45
CA HIS A 597 0.60 23.45 11.61
C HIS A 597 -0.77 24.14 11.57
N SER A 598 -1.46 24.25 12.72
CA SER A 598 -2.85 24.76 12.78
C SER A 598 -2.99 26.24 12.41
N ASN A 599 -1.96 27.04 12.67
CA ASN A 599 -1.97 28.49 12.46
C ASN A 599 -0.98 28.97 11.39
N LEU A 600 -0.54 28.08 10.50
CA LEU A 600 0.31 28.43 9.36
C LEU A 600 -0.28 27.87 8.07
N TYR A 601 -0.38 28.71 7.05
CA TYR A 601 -0.99 28.34 5.77
C TYR A 601 -0.05 28.69 4.62
N PHE A 602 0.01 27.83 3.61
CA PHE A 602 0.73 28.12 2.37
C PHE A 602 -0.24 28.68 1.33
N ALA A 603 0.12 29.80 0.72
CA ALA A 603 -0.67 30.47 -0.29
C ALA A 603 0.15 30.68 -1.56
N GLY A 604 0.20 29.69 -2.45
CA GLY A 604 0.98 29.79 -3.69
C GLY A 604 0.67 28.69 -4.69
N MET A 605 -0.28 28.96 -5.59
CA MET A 605 -0.59 28.11 -6.74
C MET A 605 -0.55 28.94 -8.02
N ALA A 606 -1.18 28.45 -9.09
CA ALA A 606 -1.38 29.24 -10.31
C ALA A 606 -2.21 30.50 -10.00
N ILE A 607 -1.95 31.58 -10.75
CA ILE A 607 -2.68 32.86 -10.58
C ILE A 607 -4.19 32.65 -10.76
N SER A 608 -4.60 31.79 -11.68
CA SER A 608 -6.02 31.44 -11.91
C SER A 608 -6.71 30.83 -10.68
N GLN A 609 -5.95 30.28 -9.73
CA GLN A 609 -6.47 29.66 -8.51
C GLN A 609 -6.35 30.56 -7.28
N CYS A 610 -5.88 31.81 -7.42
CA CYS A 610 -5.69 32.70 -6.27
C CYS A 610 -7.04 33.05 -5.60
N ARG A 611 -8.13 33.15 -6.36
CA ARG A 611 -9.48 33.43 -5.85
C ARG A 611 -10.01 32.29 -4.96
N THR A 612 -9.98 31.05 -5.45
CA THR A 612 -10.47 29.89 -4.69
C THR A 612 -9.60 29.62 -3.46
N SER A 613 -8.28 29.58 -3.64
CA SER A 613 -7.34 29.28 -2.55
C SER A 613 -7.34 30.34 -1.44
N SER A 614 -7.43 31.63 -1.77
CA SER A 614 -7.53 32.70 -0.77
C SER A 614 -8.85 32.64 0.00
N ARG A 615 -9.97 32.28 -0.65
CA ARG A 615 -11.26 32.07 0.02
C ARG A 615 -11.15 30.98 1.09
N TYR A 616 -10.62 29.81 0.72
CA TYR A 616 -10.49 28.68 1.65
C TYR A 616 -9.48 28.96 2.78
N THR A 617 -8.41 29.69 2.49
CA THR A 617 -7.44 30.10 3.52
C THR A 617 -8.07 31.11 4.47
N ALA A 618 -8.77 32.13 3.94
CA ALA A 618 -9.45 33.14 4.74
C ALA A 618 -10.50 32.53 5.67
N VAL A 619 -11.33 31.59 5.19
CA VAL A 619 -12.33 30.91 6.03
C VAL A 619 -11.67 30.16 7.20
N GLN A 620 -10.55 29.47 6.98
CA GLN A 620 -9.83 28.77 8.05
C GLN A 620 -9.25 29.73 9.09
N VAL A 621 -8.63 30.82 8.61
CA VAL A 621 -8.08 31.87 9.48
C VAL A 621 -9.19 32.55 10.28
N LEU A 622 -10.32 32.88 9.66
CA LEU A 622 -11.46 33.50 10.33
C LEU A 622 -12.09 32.56 11.37
N ALA A 623 -12.19 31.27 11.09
CA ALA A 623 -12.69 30.28 12.05
C ALA A 623 -11.77 30.18 13.28
N ASP A 624 -10.46 30.24 13.10
CA ASP A 624 -9.48 30.32 14.20
C ASP A 624 -9.65 31.62 15.01
N ILE A 625 -9.76 32.78 14.34
CA ILE A 625 -9.91 34.09 14.99
C ILE A 625 -11.13 34.15 15.91
N ILE A 626 -12.27 33.59 15.49
CA ILE A 626 -13.51 33.54 16.26
C ILE A 626 -13.56 32.36 17.26
N GLY A 627 -12.53 31.51 17.29
CA GLY A 627 -12.46 30.36 18.20
C GLY A 627 -13.42 29.22 17.83
N GLN A 628 -13.88 29.16 16.59
CA GLN A 628 -14.78 28.12 16.07
C GLN A 628 -14.12 27.22 15.03
N PHE A 629 -12.79 27.09 15.08
CA PHE A 629 -12.08 26.16 14.22
C PHE A 629 -12.48 24.72 14.57
N PRO A 630 -13.22 24.00 13.70
CA PRO A 630 -13.67 22.67 14.03
C PRO A 630 -12.54 21.64 13.87
N GLU A 631 -12.66 20.50 14.54
CA GLU A 631 -11.75 19.37 14.31
C GLU A 631 -11.79 18.95 12.84
N ARG A 632 -10.62 18.89 12.18
CA ARG A 632 -10.53 18.42 10.80
C ARG A 632 -10.87 16.94 10.73
N TYR A 633 -11.61 16.54 9.69
CA TYR A 633 -11.88 15.13 9.46
C TYR A 633 -10.58 14.39 9.15
N ASN A 634 -10.22 13.41 9.99
CA ASN A 634 -8.98 12.67 9.82
C ASN A 634 -9.04 11.79 8.56
N ARG A 635 -7.88 11.57 7.92
CA ARG A 635 -7.71 10.60 6.84
C ARG A 635 -7.85 9.16 7.34
N SER A 636 -7.54 8.91 8.60
CA SER A 636 -7.62 7.60 9.26
C SER A 636 -9.04 7.10 9.53
N TYR A 637 -10.06 7.63 8.84
CA TYR A 637 -11.42 7.15 8.98
C TYR A 637 -11.90 6.35 7.76
N LEU A 638 -11.21 6.40 6.61
CA LEU A 638 -11.70 5.82 5.34
C LEU A 638 -10.55 5.17 4.55
N ASN A 639 -10.40 3.85 4.63
CA ASN A 639 -9.26 3.02 4.15
C ASN A 639 -8.03 2.95 5.06
N ALA A 640 -8.12 3.48 6.27
CA ALA A 640 -7.35 2.96 7.37
C ALA A 640 -8.27 2.81 8.59
N LYS A 641 -8.86 1.61 8.77
CA LYS A 641 -8.57 0.97 10.06
C LYS A 641 -7.07 1.19 10.23
N SER A 642 -6.59 1.88 11.26
CA SER A 642 -5.17 1.82 11.57
C SER A 642 -4.86 0.34 11.55
N LEU A 643 -4.24 -0.16 10.48
CA LEU A 643 -4.20 -1.59 10.26
C LEU A 643 -3.54 -2.11 11.52
N PRO A 644 -4.22 -2.99 12.27
CA PRO A 644 -3.74 -3.36 13.58
C PRO A 644 -2.27 -3.72 13.47
N LYS A 645 -1.43 -3.13 14.32
CA LYS A 645 0.02 -3.32 14.21
C LYS A 645 0.28 -4.82 14.22
N VAL A 646 1.04 -5.30 13.23
CA VAL A 646 1.36 -6.73 13.13
C VAL A 646 1.93 -7.19 14.48
N GLU A 647 1.34 -8.23 15.06
CA GLU A 647 1.98 -8.92 16.17
C GLU A 647 3.18 -9.68 15.63
N ARG A 648 4.30 -9.63 16.35
CA ARG A 648 5.53 -10.35 16.02
C ARG A 648 5.91 -11.29 17.15
N THR A 649 6.66 -12.33 16.83
CA THR A 649 7.20 -13.27 17.80
C THR A 649 8.58 -13.75 17.38
N THR A 650 9.30 -14.40 18.28
CA THR A 650 10.61 -14.97 18.01
C THR A 650 10.54 -16.50 17.95
N ILE A 651 11.11 -17.08 16.90
CA ILE A 651 11.38 -18.52 16.81
C ILE A 651 12.88 -18.79 17.02
N ALA A 652 13.20 -19.94 17.60
CA ALA A 652 14.57 -20.37 17.89
C ALA A 652 15.43 -19.32 18.63
N GLY A 653 14.80 -18.45 19.43
CA GLY A 653 15.45 -17.38 20.18
C GLY A 653 16.15 -16.29 19.36
N SER A 654 16.09 -16.32 18.03
CA SER A 654 16.95 -15.46 17.18
C SER A 654 16.30 -14.94 15.89
N ILE A 655 15.18 -15.51 15.43
CA ILE A 655 14.46 -15.01 14.25
C ILE A 655 13.15 -14.38 14.69
N GLU A 656 13.00 -13.07 14.50
CA GLU A 656 11.73 -12.37 14.67
C GLU A 656 10.88 -12.48 13.40
N ILE A 657 9.63 -12.93 13.55
CA ILE A 657 8.65 -13.08 12.46
C ILE A 657 7.32 -12.40 12.78
N PRO A 658 6.54 -11.99 11.76
CA PRO A 658 5.13 -11.69 11.97
C PRO A 658 4.38 -12.96 12.37
N ARG A 659 3.37 -12.82 13.23
CA ARG A 659 2.54 -13.96 13.67
C ARG A 659 1.57 -14.45 12.57
N ILE A 660 1.52 -13.80 11.42
CA ILE A 660 0.90 -14.32 10.19
C ILE A 660 1.99 -14.42 9.12
N LEU A 661 2.21 -15.61 8.59
CA LEU A 661 3.11 -15.89 7.46
C LEU A 661 2.29 -16.04 6.17
N ASN A 662 2.80 -15.47 5.08
CA ASN A 662 2.20 -15.62 3.76
C ASN A 662 2.63 -16.96 3.15
N GLY A 663 1.69 -17.92 3.09
CA GLY A 663 1.91 -19.22 2.46
C GLY A 663 1.78 -19.15 0.95
N LEU A 664 2.79 -19.64 0.22
CA LEU A 664 2.87 -19.52 -1.24
C LEU A 664 2.42 -20.79 -1.99
N TRP A 665 1.72 -21.71 -1.35
CA TRP A 665 1.25 -22.96 -1.99
C TRP A 665 0.29 -22.74 -3.17
N GLN A 666 -0.32 -21.56 -3.28
CA GLN A 666 -1.16 -21.23 -4.44
C GLN A 666 -0.37 -21.16 -5.74
N LEU A 667 0.96 -21.01 -5.68
CA LEU A 667 1.84 -21.04 -6.84
C LEU A 667 2.17 -22.48 -7.31
N ALA A 668 1.72 -23.50 -6.57
CA ALA A 668 1.96 -24.91 -6.89
C ALA A 668 0.97 -25.44 -7.96
N GLY A 669 1.09 -24.99 -9.22
CA GLY A 669 0.62 -25.66 -10.46
C GLY A 669 -0.85 -26.12 -10.61
N GLY A 670 -1.72 -25.93 -9.60
CA GLY A 670 -3.12 -26.35 -9.57
C GLY A 670 -4.11 -25.19 -9.38
N HIS A 671 -3.61 -23.96 -9.32
CA HIS A 671 -4.39 -22.73 -9.24
C HIS A 671 -4.10 -21.79 -10.41
N ASP A 672 -2.84 -21.61 -10.79
CA ASP A 672 -2.40 -20.77 -11.92
C ASP A 672 -1.29 -21.50 -12.71
N GLN A 673 -1.48 -21.72 -14.02
CA GLN A 673 -0.52 -22.48 -14.85
C GLN A 673 0.59 -21.60 -15.46
N ASP A 674 0.41 -20.28 -15.49
CA ASP A 674 1.35 -19.31 -16.10
C ASP A 674 1.68 -18.15 -15.14
N ILE A 675 2.50 -18.44 -14.12
CA ILE A 675 2.86 -17.44 -13.10
C ILE A 675 4.01 -16.56 -13.58
N ASN A 676 3.75 -15.26 -13.73
CA ASN A 676 4.79 -14.26 -13.96
C ASN A 676 5.52 -13.92 -12.65
N VAL A 677 6.78 -14.37 -12.53
CA VAL A 677 7.62 -14.20 -11.34
C VAL A 677 7.79 -12.73 -10.94
N ALA A 678 8.01 -11.83 -11.90
CA ALA A 678 8.20 -10.41 -11.62
C ALA A 678 6.91 -9.76 -11.10
N ALA A 679 5.77 -10.07 -11.72
CA ALA A 679 4.47 -9.57 -11.27
C ALA A 679 4.10 -10.10 -9.87
N ALA A 680 4.40 -11.37 -9.59
CA ALA A 680 4.19 -11.97 -8.28
C ALA A 680 5.10 -11.33 -7.20
N ALA A 681 6.36 -11.02 -7.53
CA ALA A 681 7.27 -10.31 -6.63
C ALA A 681 6.80 -8.87 -6.36
N ASP A 682 6.30 -8.18 -7.38
CA ASP A 682 5.68 -6.86 -7.23
C ASP A 682 4.40 -6.89 -6.38
N ALA A 683 3.63 -7.98 -6.44
CA ALA A 683 2.43 -8.17 -5.62
C ALA A 683 2.74 -8.40 -4.13
N MET A 684 3.98 -8.75 -3.76
CA MET A 684 4.38 -8.87 -2.34
C MET A 684 4.49 -7.51 -1.65
N LYS A 685 4.78 -6.43 -2.40
CA LYS A 685 5.05 -5.09 -1.84
C LYS A 685 4.00 -4.60 -0.84
N PRO A 686 2.69 -4.61 -1.13
CA PRO A 686 1.69 -4.16 -0.17
C PRO A 686 1.65 -5.01 1.11
N LEU A 687 1.96 -6.31 1.04
CA LEU A 687 2.05 -7.19 2.23
C LEU A 687 3.23 -6.79 3.11
N ILE A 688 4.40 -6.58 2.49
CA ILE A 688 5.64 -6.17 3.18
C ILE A 688 5.45 -4.79 3.83
N GLN A 689 4.89 -3.83 3.11
CA GLN A 689 4.61 -2.48 3.61
C GLN A 689 3.64 -2.48 4.80
N ALA A 690 2.74 -3.46 4.87
CA ALA A 690 1.81 -3.63 5.97
C ALA A 690 2.40 -4.42 7.17
N GLY A 691 3.67 -4.83 7.10
CA GLY A 691 4.36 -5.58 8.14
C GLY A 691 4.20 -7.10 8.06
N LEU A 692 3.52 -7.62 7.03
CA LEU A 692 3.41 -9.06 6.74
C LEU A 692 4.60 -9.49 5.86
N ASP A 693 5.81 -9.33 6.38
CA ASP A 693 7.10 -9.53 5.72
C ASP A 693 7.66 -10.98 5.82
N GLY A 694 6.86 -11.91 6.36
CA GLY A 694 7.19 -13.33 6.49
C GLY A 694 6.53 -14.18 5.41
N PHE A 695 7.29 -15.08 4.77
CA PHE A 695 6.83 -15.93 3.67
C PHE A 695 7.22 -17.40 3.91
N ASP A 696 6.27 -18.32 3.70
CA ASP A 696 6.47 -19.77 3.82
C ASP A 696 6.21 -20.47 2.48
N MET A 697 7.16 -21.31 2.04
CA MET A 697 7.07 -22.08 0.80
C MET A 697 7.66 -23.48 0.92
N ALA A 698 7.80 -24.18 -0.21
CA ALA A 698 8.39 -25.50 -0.33
C ALA A 698 9.06 -25.66 -1.70
N ASP A 699 10.01 -26.59 -1.78
CA ASP A 699 10.72 -27.00 -3.02
C ASP A 699 9.81 -27.38 -4.20
N HIS A 700 8.59 -27.86 -3.92
CA HIS A 700 7.61 -28.28 -4.92
C HIS A 700 6.50 -27.24 -5.19
N TYR A 701 6.55 -26.05 -4.58
CA TYR A 701 5.54 -24.99 -4.79
C TYR A 701 5.79 -24.15 -6.05
N GLY A 702 5.89 -24.80 -7.21
CA GLY A 702 6.09 -24.13 -8.49
C GLY A 702 7.22 -23.09 -8.45
N PRO A 703 7.00 -21.82 -8.87
CA PRO A 703 8.02 -20.77 -8.87
C PRO A 703 8.19 -20.02 -7.54
N ALA A 704 7.63 -20.47 -6.42
CA ALA A 704 7.63 -19.70 -5.16
C ALA A 704 9.03 -19.23 -4.71
N GLU A 705 10.03 -20.12 -4.73
CA GLU A 705 11.40 -19.75 -4.38
C GLU A 705 12.00 -18.72 -5.36
N LEU A 706 11.65 -18.81 -6.64
CA LEU A 706 12.10 -17.88 -7.68
C LEU A 706 11.48 -16.49 -7.51
N VAL A 707 10.25 -16.39 -7.01
CA VAL A 707 9.60 -15.11 -6.68
C VAL A 707 10.36 -14.39 -5.57
N ILE A 708 10.76 -15.11 -4.52
CA ILE A 708 11.63 -14.57 -3.47
C ILE A 708 12.99 -14.15 -4.04
N GLY A 709 13.60 -14.95 -4.91
CA GLY A 709 14.85 -14.60 -5.56
C GLY A 709 14.76 -13.36 -6.43
N HIS A 710 13.67 -13.19 -7.17
CA HIS A 710 13.44 -11.99 -7.97
C HIS A 710 13.33 -10.75 -7.08
N HIS A 711 12.63 -10.87 -5.94
CA HIS A 711 12.56 -9.79 -4.96
C HIS A 711 13.93 -9.43 -4.39
N ASN A 712 14.70 -10.42 -3.95
CA ASN A 712 16.00 -10.21 -3.30
C ASN A 712 17.08 -9.62 -4.23
N HIS A 713 16.98 -9.84 -5.54
CA HIS A 713 17.94 -9.28 -6.52
C HIS A 713 17.53 -7.91 -7.08
N ASN A 714 16.39 -7.35 -6.68
CA ASN A 714 15.92 -6.08 -7.23
C ASN A 714 16.31 -4.88 -6.34
N ASP A 715 17.47 -4.29 -6.62
CA ASP A 715 18.02 -3.14 -5.90
C ASP A 715 17.14 -1.87 -5.94
N ASN A 716 16.13 -1.82 -6.83
CA ASN A 716 15.19 -0.69 -6.91
C ASN A 716 14.10 -0.74 -5.83
N TYR A 717 13.99 -1.83 -5.06
CA TYR A 717 13.01 -1.94 -3.99
C TYR A 717 13.49 -1.22 -2.72
N THR A 718 12.83 -0.13 -2.37
CA THR A 718 13.01 0.56 -1.08
C THR A 718 12.04 0.00 -0.02
N LEU A 719 12.13 -1.30 0.26
CA LEU A 719 11.22 -2.02 1.16
C LEU A 719 11.94 -2.57 2.40
N PRO A 720 11.24 -2.80 3.53
CA PRO A 720 11.78 -3.55 4.66
C PRO A 720 12.28 -4.94 4.28
N PRO A 721 13.29 -5.48 4.98
CA PRO A 721 13.80 -6.83 4.72
C PRO A 721 12.72 -7.88 4.99
N ILE A 722 12.67 -8.92 4.16
CA ILE A 722 11.74 -10.04 4.32
C ILE A 722 12.38 -11.23 5.02
N THR A 723 11.55 -12.07 5.64
CA THR A 723 11.96 -13.39 6.15
C THR A 723 11.28 -14.47 5.32
N ALA A 724 12.07 -15.35 4.69
CA ALA A 724 11.57 -16.42 3.83
C ALA A 724 11.97 -17.80 4.38
N PHE A 725 10.98 -18.68 4.52
CA PHE A 725 11.13 -20.07 4.94
C PHE A 725 10.84 -21.00 3.76
N THR A 726 11.60 -22.08 3.64
CA THR A 726 11.33 -23.12 2.63
C THR A 726 11.28 -24.50 3.29
N LYS A 727 10.89 -25.50 2.49
CA LYS A 727 10.80 -26.90 2.88
C LYS A 727 11.59 -27.76 1.91
N TRP A 728 12.20 -28.80 2.45
CA TRP A 728 12.66 -29.94 1.69
C TRP A 728 11.71 -31.12 1.94
N CYS A 729 11.01 -31.54 0.89
CA CYS A 729 10.04 -32.63 0.91
C CYS A 729 10.50 -33.77 -0.01
N PRO A 730 11.59 -34.47 0.33
CA PRO A 730 12.13 -35.52 -0.54
C PRO A 730 11.13 -36.67 -0.69
N ALA A 731 11.13 -37.30 -1.87
CA ALA A 731 10.48 -38.59 -2.05
C ALA A 731 11.24 -39.67 -1.29
N GLU A 732 10.53 -40.58 -0.64
CA GLU A 732 11.12 -41.68 0.14
C GLU A 732 11.58 -42.82 -0.77
N THR A 733 12.71 -42.57 -1.41
CA THR A 733 13.38 -43.50 -2.33
C THR A 733 14.48 -44.32 -1.65
N GLY A 734 14.71 -44.11 -0.35
CA GLY A 734 15.81 -44.70 0.40
C GLY A 734 17.17 -44.01 0.19
N ASP A 735 17.21 -42.83 -0.46
CA ASP A 735 18.45 -42.06 -0.64
C ASP A 735 18.88 -41.39 0.68
N ARG A 736 19.97 -41.91 1.25
CA ARG A 736 20.57 -41.44 2.52
C ARG A 736 21.81 -40.57 2.31
N SER A 737 22.07 -40.08 1.09
CA SER A 737 23.32 -39.42 0.76
C SER A 737 23.36 -37.93 1.18
N PHE A 738 24.49 -37.51 1.74
CA PHE A 738 24.74 -36.09 2.04
C PHE A 738 24.65 -35.21 0.78
N LYS A 739 25.06 -35.74 -0.37
CA LYS A 739 25.06 -35.03 -1.65
C LYS A 739 23.65 -34.58 -2.05
N THR A 740 22.63 -35.40 -1.82
CA THR A 740 21.25 -35.06 -2.15
C THR A 740 20.71 -33.95 -1.24
N ALA A 741 20.98 -34.03 0.07
CA ALA A 741 20.63 -32.97 1.01
C ALA A 741 21.32 -31.64 0.68
N GLU A 742 22.64 -31.68 0.38
CA GLU A 742 23.40 -30.48 0.00
C GLU A 742 22.89 -29.86 -1.31
N ALA A 743 22.60 -30.67 -2.32
CA ALA A 743 22.08 -30.20 -3.60
C ALA A 743 20.70 -29.53 -3.44
N ALA A 744 19.82 -30.07 -2.59
CA ALA A 744 18.52 -29.47 -2.30
C ALA A 744 18.66 -28.10 -1.62
N VAL A 745 19.55 -27.99 -0.62
CA VAL A 745 19.82 -26.72 0.09
C VAL A 745 20.45 -25.69 -0.84
N ASP A 746 21.43 -26.09 -1.66
CA ASP A 746 22.11 -25.19 -2.60
C ASP A 746 21.16 -24.69 -3.70
N LEU A 747 20.25 -25.55 -4.16
CA LEU A 747 19.21 -25.16 -5.11
C LEU A 747 18.27 -24.11 -4.51
N ALA A 748 17.80 -24.32 -3.26
CA ALA A 748 16.93 -23.38 -2.58
C ALA A 748 17.61 -22.02 -2.33
N LEU A 749 18.87 -22.02 -1.87
CA LEU A 749 19.69 -20.80 -1.72
C LEU A 749 19.81 -20.03 -3.03
N THR A 750 20.09 -20.74 -4.12
CA THR A 750 20.22 -20.16 -5.47
C THR A 750 18.91 -19.55 -5.94
N ARG A 751 17.79 -20.28 -5.82
CA ARG A 751 16.47 -19.83 -6.28
C ARG A 751 15.97 -18.63 -5.50
N MET A 752 16.17 -18.62 -4.18
CA MET A 752 15.76 -17.51 -3.31
C MET A 752 16.73 -16.33 -3.30
N GLY A 753 17.90 -16.43 -3.93
CA GLY A 753 18.90 -15.36 -3.91
C GLY A 753 19.43 -15.08 -2.50
N GLN A 754 19.65 -16.11 -1.69
CA GLN A 754 20.07 -16.00 -0.29
C GLN A 754 21.42 -16.67 -0.05
N LYS A 755 22.16 -16.19 0.95
CA LYS A 755 23.44 -16.79 1.40
C LYS A 755 23.26 -17.82 2.52
N GLN A 756 22.13 -17.76 3.22
CA GLN A 756 21.76 -18.66 4.31
C GLN A 756 20.24 -18.75 4.36
N ILE A 757 19.71 -19.97 4.54
CA ILE A 757 18.26 -20.20 4.72
C ILE A 757 17.91 -19.95 6.18
N ALA A 758 16.96 -19.05 6.45
CA ALA A 758 16.55 -18.69 7.81
C ALA A 758 15.94 -19.89 8.57
N LEU A 759 15.06 -20.64 7.91
CA LEU A 759 14.46 -21.86 8.44
C LEU A 759 14.27 -22.87 7.31
N MET A 760 14.95 -24.02 7.41
CA MET A 760 14.77 -25.16 6.51
C MET A 760 13.88 -26.20 7.20
N GLN A 761 12.70 -26.45 6.64
CA GLN A 761 11.72 -27.36 7.21
C GLN A 761 11.77 -28.73 6.50
N TYR A 762 11.77 -29.82 7.26
CA TYR A 762 11.80 -31.19 6.71
C TYR A 762 10.46 -31.91 6.89
N HIS A 763 9.94 -32.53 5.83
CA HIS A 763 8.73 -33.36 5.87
C HIS A 763 9.08 -34.85 5.92
N VAL A 764 8.43 -35.59 6.82
CA VAL A 764 8.60 -37.05 6.98
C VAL A 764 7.34 -37.77 6.51
N TRP A 765 7.43 -38.65 5.50
CA TRP A 765 6.27 -39.36 4.94
C TRP A 765 6.04 -40.74 5.58
N ASP A 766 7.07 -41.47 5.98
CA ASP A 766 6.99 -42.80 6.61
C ASP A 766 8.06 -42.92 7.70
N TYR A 767 7.63 -43.04 8.96
CA TYR A 767 8.54 -43.23 10.09
C TYR A 767 9.21 -44.61 10.10
N THR A 768 8.69 -45.57 9.32
CA THR A 768 9.30 -46.91 9.19
C THR A 768 10.43 -46.95 8.15
N ASP A 769 10.74 -45.80 7.56
CA ASP A 769 11.91 -45.55 6.72
C ASP A 769 12.87 -44.63 7.47
N ASP A 770 14.03 -45.14 7.87
CA ASP A 770 15.05 -44.39 8.62
C ASP A 770 15.72 -43.27 7.82
N THR A 771 15.42 -43.11 6.52
CA THR A 771 15.99 -42.07 5.65
C THR A 771 15.85 -40.66 6.23
N TYR A 772 14.76 -40.36 6.94
CA TYR A 772 14.59 -39.03 7.56
C TYR A 772 15.63 -38.73 8.66
N LEU A 773 16.09 -39.74 9.41
CA LEU A 773 17.13 -39.56 10.43
C LEU A 773 18.46 -39.15 9.81
N TYR A 774 18.81 -39.76 8.66
CA TYR A 774 19.99 -39.41 7.89
C TYR A 774 19.88 -38.00 7.33
N ASN A 775 18.75 -37.68 6.71
CA ASN A 775 18.53 -36.36 6.11
C ASN A 775 18.56 -35.24 7.15
N LEU A 776 17.95 -35.43 8.32
CA LEU A 776 18.04 -34.46 9.42
C LEU A 776 19.47 -34.30 9.95
N SER A 777 20.26 -35.38 9.97
CA SER A 777 21.68 -35.32 10.32
C SER A 777 22.50 -34.54 9.27
N HIS A 778 22.19 -34.71 7.98
CA HIS A 778 22.82 -33.95 6.91
C HIS A 778 22.43 -32.47 6.94
N LEU A 779 21.17 -32.15 7.22
CA LEU A 779 20.71 -30.78 7.41
C LEU A 779 21.42 -30.11 8.60
N ARG A 780 21.64 -30.85 9.71
CA ARG A 780 22.45 -30.36 10.84
C ARG A 780 23.88 -30.05 10.41
N ALA A 781 24.52 -30.92 9.62
CA ALA A 781 25.86 -30.64 9.11
C ALA A 781 25.88 -29.39 8.21
N LEU A 782 24.84 -29.16 7.40
CA LEU A 782 24.69 -27.96 6.58
C LEU A 782 24.42 -26.70 7.42
N GLN A 783 23.69 -26.83 8.53
CA GLN A 783 23.51 -25.79 9.53
C GLN A 783 24.85 -25.38 10.17
N GLN A 784 25.66 -26.35 10.59
CA GLN A 784 27.02 -26.12 11.12
C GLN A 784 27.96 -25.46 10.10
N ARG A 785 27.75 -25.72 8.80
CA ARG A 785 28.45 -25.05 7.69
C ARG A 785 27.90 -23.65 7.37
N GLY A 786 26.89 -23.17 8.09
CA GLY A 786 26.30 -21.85 7.92
C GLY A 786 25.32 -21.70 6.76
N LYS A 787 25.00 -22.77 6.02
CA LYS A 787 24.03 -22.73 4.90
C LYS A 787 22.57 -22.63 5.40
N ILE A 788 22.31 -23.13 6.61
CA ILE A 788 20.99 -23.09 7.28
C ILE A 788 21.18 -22.42 8.64
N ALA A 789 20.29 -21.52 9.03
CA ALA A 789 20.28 -20.95 10.37
C ALA A 789 19.57 -21.90 11.36
N HIS A 790 18.35 -22.33 11.03
CA HIS A 790 17.54 -23.21 11.88
C HIS A 790 16.85 -24.32 11.11
N ILE A 791 16.62 -25.44 11.78
CA ILE A 791 15.90 -26.61 11.23
C ILE A 791 14.50 -26.67 11.85
N GLY A 792 13.50 -26.80 11.00
CA GLY A 792 12.12 -27.08 11.37
C GLY A 792 11.64 -28.42 10.84
N LEU A 793 10.49 -28.86 11.30
CA LEU A 793 9.79 -30.05 10.85
C LEU A 793 8.44 -29.66 10.23
N THR A 794 7.87 -30.54 9.42
CA THR A 794 6.54 -30.38 8.84
C THR A 794 5.77 -31.69 8.97
N ASN A 795 4.58 -31.61 9.55
CA ASN A 795 3.69 -32.75 9.82
C ASN A 795 4.36 -33.87 10.62
N VAL A 796 5.24 -33.55 11.56
CA VAL A 796 5.77 -34.56 12.49
C VAL A 796 4.84 -34.66 13.70
N ASP A 797 4.54 -35.86 14.17
CA ASP A 797 3.65 -36.10 15.31
C ASP A 797 4.37 -35.92 16.65
N ALA A 798 3.64 -35.94 17.76
CA ALA A 798 4.22 -35.61 19.06
C ALA A 798 5.24 -36.68 19.52
N ALA A 799 5.00 -37.95 19.18
CA ALA A 799 5.88 -39.06 19.56
C ALA A 799 7.23 -38.97 18.84
N HIS A 800 7.21 -38.69 17.54
CA HIS A 800 8.41 -38.58 16.72
C HIS A 800 9.14 -37.25 16.92
N LEU A 801 8.44 -36.16 17.23
CA LEU A 801 9.07 -34.92 17.65
C LEU A 801 9.88 -35.13 18.94
N GLU A 802 9.26 -35.74 19.95
CA GLU A 802 9.91 -36.07 21.23
C GLU A 802 11.09 -37.04 21.03
N LEU A 803 10.94 -38.03 20.16
CA LEU A 803 12.02 -38.94 19.77
C LEU A 803 13.22 -38.22 19.14
N LEU A 804 12.98 -37.31 18.20
CA LEU A 804 14.05 -36.54 17.55
C LEU A 804 14.77 -35.62 18.54
N LEU A 805 14.02 -34.94 19.41
CA LEU A 805 14.58 -34.06 20.44
C LEU A 805 15.46 -34.83 21.42
N HIS A 806 15.00 -35.98 21.92
CA HIS A 806 15.81 -36.83 22.79
C HIS A 806 16.98 -37.51 22.08
N SER A 807 16.92 -37.66 20.76
CA SER A 807 18.06 -38.12 19.94
C SER A 807 19.13 -37.03 19.76
N GLY A 808 18.87 -35.80 20.21
CA GLY A 808 19.82 -34.69 20.18
C GLY A 808 19.65 -33.74 18.99
N HIS A 809 18.55 -33.80 18.24
CA HIS A 809 18.26 -32.84 17.18
C HIS A 809 17.75 -31.51 17.76
N GLU A 810 18.31 -30.40 17.27
CA GLU A 810 17.86 -29.06 17.59
C GLU A 810 16.76 -28.64 16.61
N ILE A 811 15.51 -28.66 17.08
CA ILE A 811 14.34 -28.36 16.26
C ILE A 811 13.74 -27.02 16.69
N ALA A 812 13.72 -26.05 15.77
CA ALA A 812 13.18 -24.71 16.02
C ALA A 812 11.66 -24.69 16.00
N THR A 813 11.06 -25.35 15.00
CA THR A 813 9.62 -25.33 14.78
C THR A 813 9.08 -26.65 14.26
N ASN A 814 7.80 -26.92 14.51
CA ASN A 814 7.05 -27.97 13.79
C ASN A 814 5.82 -27.34 13.12
N GLN A 815 5.69 -27.54 11.80
CA GLN A 815 4.57 -27.03 11.02
C GLN A 815 3.45 -28.06 10.94
N VAL A 816 2.26 -27.77 11.52
CA VAL A 816 1.14 -28.74 11.62
C VAL A 816 -0.21 -28.10 11.28
N SER A 817 -1.22 -28.92 10.96
CA SER A 817 -2.60 -28.45 10.77
C SER A 817 -3.23 -28.04 12.11
N CYS A 818 -3.91 -26.90 12.15
CA CYS A 818 -4.76 -26.51 13.27
C CYS A 818 -5.82 -25.48 12.85
N SER A 819 -7.05 -25.65 13.31
CA SER A 819 -8.15 -24.71 13.12
C SER A 819 -9.16 -24.85 14.27
N VAL A 820 -10.23 -24.05 14.24
CA VAL A 820 -11.38 -24.21 15.17
C VAL A 820 -12.01 -25.61 15.07
N ILE A 821 -11.76 -26.36 13.99
CA ILE A 821 -12.26 -27.73 13.78
C ILE A 821 -11.19 -28.78 14.10
N ASP A 822 -9.95 -28.57 13.66
CA ASP A 822 -8.84 -29.50 13.91
C ASP A 822 -8.20 -29.22 15.28
N ARG A 823 -8.66 -29.98 16.28
CA ARG A 823 -8.27 -29.84 17.70
C ARG A 823 -7.13 -30.75 18.12
N ARG A 824 -6.46 -31.46 17.21
CA ARG A 824 -5.35 -32.38 17.57
C ARG A 824 -4.20 -31.65 18.26
N LEU A 825 -3.95 -30.39 17.89
CA LEU A 825 -2.94 -29.56 18.58
C LEU A 825 -3.33 -29.24 20.04
N THR A 826 -4.60 -28.95 20.32
CA THR A 826 -5.07 -28.47 21.63
C THR A 826 -5.50 -29.59 22.58
N ARG A 827 -5.97 -30.73 22.05
CA ARG A 827 -6.38 -31.90 22.85
C ARG A 827 -5.34 -33.02 22.86
N GLY A 828 -4.46 -33.06 21.86
CA GLY A 828 -3.40 -34.05 21.74
C GLY A 828 -2.15 -33.71 22.55
N ARG A 829 -1.09 -34.50 22.36
CA ARG A 829 0.19 -34.33 23.08
C ARG A 829 1.09 -33.25 22.49
N MET A 830 0.87 -32.85 21.24
CA MET A 830 1.76 -31.97 20.47
C MET A 830 2.08 -30.66 21.20
N ALA A 831 1.07 -29.93 21.68
CA ALA A 831 1.31 -28.66 22.37
C ALA A 831 2.16 -28.85 23.65
N GLY A 832 1.89 -29.89 24.44
CA GLY A 832 2.67 -30.18 25.64
C GLY A 832 4.12 -30.55 25.34
N VAL A 833 4.38 -31.32 24.27
CA VAL A 833 5.75 -31.63 23.83
C VAL A 833 6.47 -30.35 23.38
N CYS A 834 5.82 -29.54 22.55
CA CYS A 834 6.39 -28.27 22.06
C CYS A 834 6.72 -27.31 23.22
N GLU A 835 5.83 -27.17 24.20
CA GLU A 835 6.05 -26.32 25.37
C GLU A 835 7.23 -26.80 26.21
N ARG A 836 7.30 -28.10 26.54
CA ARG A 836 8.39 -28.68 27.34
C ARG A 836 9.76 -28.50 26.71
N HIS A 837 9.85 -28.54 25.38
CA HIS A 837 11.13 -28.51 24.66
C HIS A 837 11.40 -27.17 23.95
N GLY A 838 10.53 -26.17 24.11
CA GLY A 838 10.71 -24.85 23.50
C GLY A 838 10.58 -24.81 21.98
N VAL A 839 9.86 -25.78 21.38
CA VAL A 839 9.62 -25.85 19.93
C VAL A 839 8.43 -24.96 19.56
N GLY A 840 8.61 -24.07 18.58
CA GLY A 840 7.52 -23.23 18.08
C GLY A 840 6.58 -23.98 17.13
N VAL A 841 5.28 -23.73 17.20
CA VAL A 841 4.33 -24.28 16.22
C VAL A 841 4.00 -23.25 15.14
N LEU A 842 4.13 -23.66 13.87
CA LEU A 842 3.63 -22.92 12.72
C LEU A 842 2.38 -23.63 12.20
N THR A 843 1.22 -22.99 12.20
CA THR A 843 -0.03 -23.68 11.85
C THR A 843 -0.44 -23.40 10.42
N TYR A 844 -0.82 -24.45 9.67
CA TYR A 844 -1.51 -24.29 8.39
C TYR A 844 -2.96 -24.80 8.52
N GLY A 845 -3.78 -24.54 7.50
CA GLY A 845 -5.17 -25.03 7.51
C GLY A 845 -6.11 -24.29 8.45
N THR A 846 -5.65 -23.19 9.05
CA THR A 846 -6.40 -22.31 9.96
C THR A 846 -7.77 -21.89 9.43
N LEU A 847 -7.89 -21.69 8.12
CA LEU A 847 -9.13 -21.28 7.46
C LEU A 847 -9.85 -22.41 6.70
N LEU A 848 -9.37 -23.65 6.82
CA LEU A 848 -9.94 -24.83 6.14
C LEU A 848 -10.15 -24.60 4.63
N GLY A 849 -9.15 -24.03 3.94
CA GLY A 849 -9.22 -23.76 2.50
C GLY A 849 -10.24 -22.68 2.11
N GLY A 850 -10.75 -21.92 3.07
CA GLY A 850 -11.75 -20.88 2.89
C GLY A 850 -13.13 -21.24 3.45
N PHE A 851 -13.32 -22.43 4.03
CA PHE A 851 -14.59 -22.81 4.66
C PHE A 851 -14.92 -21.94 5.89
N LEU A 852 -13.92 -21.48 6.64
CA LEU A 852 -14.11 -20.53 7.74
C LEU A 852 -14.23 -19.09 7.21
N SER A 853 -15.32 -18.82 6.49
CA SER A 853 -15.69 -17.50 5.96
C SER A 853 -17.21 -17.33 5.95
N GLU A 854 -17.64 -16.07 5.84
CA GLU A 854 -19.05 -15.65 5.78
C GLU A 854 -19.83 -16.37 4.68
N LYS A 855 -19.14 -16.69 3.57
CA LYS A 855 -19.71 -17.39 2.41
C LYS A 855 -20.41 -18.70 2.79
N TRP A 856 -19.92 -19.40 3.80
CA TRP A 856 -20.38 -20.75 4.14
C TRP A 856 -21.35 -20.79 5.33
N VAL A 857 -21.58 -19.66 6.00
CA VAL A 857 -22.45 -19.61 7.19
C VAL A 857 -23.90 -19.93 6.77
N GLY A 858 -24.48 -20.96 7.38
CA GLY A 858 -25.86 -21.39 7.12
C GLY A 858 -26.07 -21.99 5.72
N LYS A 859 -25.00 -22.38 5.01
CA LYS A 859 -25.10 -23.00 3.70
C LYS A 859 -25.15 -24.52 3.80
N PRO A 860 -25.86 -25.20 2.88
CA PRO A 860 -25.80 -26.67 2.78
C PRO A 860 -24.40 -27.12 2.35
N GLU A 861 -24.09 -28.40 2.60
CA GLU A 861 -22.82 -28.99 2.20
C GLU A 861 -22.62 -28.87 0.68
N PRO A 862 -21.48 -28.34 0.22
CA PRO A 862 -21.18 -28.26 -1.21
C PRO A 862 -20.99 -29.65 -1.84
N LYS A 863 -21.48 -29.82 -3.06
CA LYS A 863 -21.22 -31.02 -3.87
C LYS A 863 -19.89 -30.90 -4.61
N ASP A 864 -19.10 -31.97 -4.63
CA ASP A 864 -17.89 -32.06 -5.46
C ASP A 864 -18.26 -32.58 -6.86
N ASP A 865 -18.78 -31.67 -7.71
CA ASP A 865 -19.23 -31.96 -9.07
C ASP A 865 -18.16 -31.68 -10.15
N GLY A 866 -16.92 -31.41 -9.72
CA GLY A 866 -15.79 -31.10 -10.60
C GLY A 866 -15.77 -29.67 -11.17
N GLN A 867 -16.81 -28.86 -10.96
CA GLN A 867 -16.86 -27.47 -11.45
C GLN A 867 -16.80 -26.40 -10.34
N GLY A 868 -17.05 -26.77 -9.07
CA GLY A 868 -17.11 -25.81 -7.95
C GLY A 868 -16.00 -25.85 -6.88
N MET A 869 -15.28 -26.97 -6.71
CA MET A 869 -14.29 -27.14 -5.64
C MET A 869 -12.84 -27.08 -6.12
N ASN A 870 -12.04 -26.22 -5.49
CA ASN A 870 -10.58 -26.24 -5.64
C ASN A 870 -9.94 -27.34 -4.78
N TRP A 871 -8.65 -27.62 -5.01
CA TRP A 871 -7.91 -28.66 -4.29
C TRP A 871 -7.91 -28.50 -2.76
N SER A 872 -7.84 -27.26 -2.26
CA SER A 872 -7.89 -26.99 -0.82
C SER A 872 -9.26 -27.30 -0.24
N LEU A 873 -10.35 -26.89 -0.90
CA LEU A 873 -11.71 -27.20 -0.45
C LEU A 873 -11.97 -28.71 -0.40
N ARG A 874 -11.52 -29.48 -1.40
CA ARG A 874 -11.60 -30.96 -1.35
C ARG A 874 -10.87 -31.54 -0.15
N LYS A 875 -9.64 -31.09 0.11
CA LYS A 875 -8.85 -31.51 1.26
C LYS A 875 -9.59 -31.24 2.58
N TYR A 876 -10.02 -30.00 2.80
CA TYR A 876 -10.59 -29.61 4.09
C TYR A 876 -12.04 -30.04 4.29
N LEU A 877 -12.78 -30.39 3.23
CA LEU A 877 -14.07 -31.07 3.40
C LEU A 877 -13.88 -32.43 4.10
N ARG A 878 -12.78 -33.16 3.82
CA ARG A 878 -12.45 -34.41 4.53
C ARG A 878 -12.13 -34.17 6.01
N PHE A 879 -11.48 -33.05 6.35
CA PHE A 879 -11.28 -32.66 7.76
C PHE A 879 -12.62 -32.41 8.45
N ILE A 880 -13.56 -31.73 7.78
CA ILE A 880 -14.92 -31.49 8.29
C ILE A 880 -15.66 -32.81 8.50
N HIS A 881 -15.58 -33.74 7.55
CA HIS A 881 -16.17 -35.08 7.68
C HIS A 881 -15.56 -35.86 8.85
N ALA A 882 -14.23 -35.85 8.98
CA ALA A 882 -13.53 -36.53 10.08
C ALA A 882 -13.80 -35.90 11.45
N ALA A 883 -14.29 -34.66 11.51
CA ALA A 883 -14.64 -33.95 12.74
C ALA A 883 -16.14 -33.99 13.08
N GLY A 884 -16.91 -34.92 12.49
CA GLY A 884 -18.35 -35.10 12.77
C GLY A 884 -19.30 -34.53 11.71
N GLY A 885 -18.79 -34.16 10.53
CA GLY A 885 -19.59 -33.79 9.36
C GLY A 885 -20.05 -32.33 9.31
N TRP A 886 -20.81 -32.02 8.26
CA TRP A 886 -21.16 -30.64 7.91
C TRP A 886 -22.00 -29.92 8.97
N ASP A 887 -22.93 -30.63 9.61
CA ASP A 887 -23.78 -30.05 10.67
C ASP A 887 -22.96 -29.64 11.90
N ALA A 888 -21.97 -30.46 12.29
CA ALA A 888 -21.06 -30.14 13.38
C ALA A 888 -20.18 -28.93 13.03
N PHE A 889 -19.68 -28.89 11.79
CA PHE A 889 -18.96 -27.74 11.26
C PHE A 889 -19.81 -26.46 11.26
N GLN A 890 -21.09 -26.51 10.84
CA GLN A 890 -21.96 -25.34 10.81
C GLN A 890 -22.26 -24.78 12.20
N ARG A 891 -22.34 -25.63 13.24
CA ARG A 891 -22.45 -25.16 14.64
C ARG A 891 -21.21 -24.35 15.06
N ALA A 892 -20.02 -24.89 14.81
CA ALA A 892 -18.76 -24.20 15.10
C ALA A 892 -18.61 -22.91 14.26
N LEU A 893 -18.91 -22.96 12.97
CA LEU A 893 -18.88 -21.80 12.07
C LEU A 893 -19.87 -20.72 12.51
N GLY A 894 -21.08 -21.09 12.94
CA GLY A 894 -22.08 -20.16 13.48
C GLY A 894 -21.60 -19.46 14.74
N ALA A 895 -20.96 -20.19 15.66
CA ALA A 895 -20.36 -19.59 16.86
C ALA A 895 -19.26 -18.57 16.52
N VAL A 896 -18.36 -18.91 15.60
CA VAL A 896 -17.32 -18.01 15.09
C VAL A 896 -17.94 -16.79 14.40
N ALA A 897 -19.00 -16.97 13.62
CA ALA A 897 -19.70 -15.89 12.92
C ALA A 897 -20.41 -14.92 13.88
N ASP A 898 -21.02 -15.43 14.94
CA ASP A 898 -21.62 -14.58 15.97
C ASP A 898 -20.56 -13.71 16.68
N ILE A 899 -19.39 -14.29 16.97
CA ILE A 899 -18.26 -13.56 17.57
C ILE A 899 -17.72 -12.53 16.57
N ALA A 900 -17.62 -12.88 15.29
CA ALA A 900 -17.21 -11.96 14.23
C ALA A 900 -18.14 -10.74 14.18
N LYS A 901 -19.46 -10.98 14.28
CA LYS A 901 -20.48 -9.92 14.39
C LYS A 901 -20.32 -9.08 15.66
N LYS A 902 -20.07 -9.70 16.83
CA LYS A 902 -19.82 -8.99 18.10
C LYS A 902 -18.65 -8.01 17.99
N HIS A 903 -17.55 -8.42 17.34
CA HIS A 903 -16.31 -7.63 17.24
C HIS A 903 -16.20 -6.76 15.99
N GLY A 904 -17.16 -6.83 15.05
CA GLY A 904 -17.12 -6.05 13.80
C GLY A 904 -15.97 -6.45 12.86
N VAL A 905 -15.61 -7.73 12.85
CA VAL A 905 -14.53 -8.32 12.04
C VAL A 905 -15.05 -9.50 11.22
N SER A 906 -14.20 -10.09 10.38
CA SER A 906 -14.59 -11.26 9.58
C SER A 906 -14.52 -12.57 10.38
N VAL A 907 -15.25 -13.59 9.93
CA VAL A 907 -15.17 -14.98 10.41
C VAL A 907 -13.72 -15.47 10.36
N ALA A 908 -13.02 -15.15 9.27
CA ALA A 908 -11.62 -15.51 9.09
C ALA A 908 -10.72 -14.86 10.15
N ALA A 909 -10.96 -13.59 10.50
CA ALA A 909 -10.19 -12.91 11.54
C ALA A 909 -10.39 -13.55 12.93
N VAL A 910 -11.61 -13.98 13.26
CA VAL A 910 -11.91 -14.73 14.50
C VAL A 910 -11.23 -16.09 14.52
N ALA A 911 -11.32 -16.85 13.43
CA ALA A 911 -10.65 -18.14 13.32
C ALA A 911 -9.12 -18.02 13.47
N VAL A 912 -8.52 -17.02 12.82
CA VAL A 912 -7.08 -16.73 12.93
C VAL A 912 -6.71 -16.33 14.36
N ARG A 913 -7.45 -15.40 14.97
CA ARG A 913 -7.19 -14.96 16.35
C ARG A 913 -7.27 -16.12 17.34
N TRP A 914 -8.25 -17.01 17.18
CA TRP A 914 -8.40 -18.19 18.04
C TRP A 914 -7.17 -19.10 17.99
N VAL A 915 -6.66 -19.41 16.79
CA VAL A 915 -5.43 -20.24 16.64
C VAL A 915 -4.20 -19.51 17.17
N LEU A 916 -4.08 -18.20 16.95
CA LEU A 916 -2.98 -17.40 17.47
C LEU A 916 -2.96 -17.31 19.01
N ASP A 917 -4.09 -17.49 19.68
CA ASP A 917 -4.14 -17.47 21.13
C ASP A 917 -3.69 -18.78 21.79
N ILE A 918 -3.42 -19.82 21.00
CA ILE A 918 -2.82 -21.06 21.49
C ILE A 918 -1.35 -20.77 21.84
N PRO A 919 -0.89 -20.97 23.10
CA PRO A 919 0.41 -20.47 23.56
C PRO A 919 1.63 -20.94 22.76
N VAL A 920 1.61 -22.18 22.26
CA VAL A 920 2.71 -22.76 21.47
C VAL A 920 2.74 -22.27 20.02
N VAL A 921 1.66 -21.63 19.53
CA VAL A 921 1.57 -21.15 18.15
C VAL A 921 2.34 -19.84 18.00
N LYS A 922 3.42 -19.91 17.23
CA LYS A 922 4.26 -18.75 16.90
C LYS A 922 3.66 -17.96 15.74
N ALA A 923 3.23 -18.63 14.69
CA ALA A 923 2.53 -17.99 13.59
C ALA A 923 1.51 -18.92 12.92
N VAL A 924 0.48 -18.32 12.31
CA VAL A 924 -0.40 -19.01 11.37
C VAL A 924 0.08 -18.75 9.94
N ILE A 925 -0.12 -19.71 9.04
CA ILE A 925 0.24 -19.61 7.64
C ILE A 925 -1.04 -19.47 6.81
N ILE A 926 -1.21 -18.30 6.19
CA ILE A 926 -2.39 -17.94 5.39
C ILE A 926 -2.00 -17.82 3.92
N GLY A 927 -2.80 -18.40 3.03
CA GLY A 927 -2.50 -18.44 1.60
C GLY A 927 -2.48 -17.04 0.99
N GLY A 928 -1.32 -16.62 0.48
CA GLY A 928 -1.14 -15.33 -0.17
C GLY A 928 -1.31 -15.44 -1.68
N ARG A 929 -2.42 -14.93 -2.23
CA ARG A 929 -2.56 -14.75 -3.68
C ARG A 929 -1.72 -13.55 -4.09
N LEU A 930 -0.60 -13.80 -4.77
CA LEU A 930 0.28 -12.77 -5.29
C LEU A 930 -0.27 -12.22 -6.61
N THR A 931 -1.13 -11.22 -6.51
CA THR A 931 -1.81 -10.55 -7.63
C THR A 931 -1.84 -9.03 -7.40
N SER A 932 -2.32 -8.25 -8.36
CA SER A 932 -2.54 -6.81 -8.15
C SER A 932 -3.48 -6.49 -6.99
N GLU A 933 -4.26 -7.47 -6.51
CA GLU A 933 -5.17 -7.33 -5.37
C GLU A 933 -4.57 -7.71 -4.02
N SER A 934 -3.28 -8.07 -3.94
CA SER A 934 -2.66 -8.57 -2.70
C SER A 934 -2.83 -7.64 -1.50
N GLY A 935 -2.94 -6.32 -1.72
CA GLY A 935 -3.22 -5.34 -0.66
C GLY A 935 -4.56 -5.56 0.06
N LYS A 936 -5.59 -6.09 -0.62
CA LYS A 936 -6.89 -6.41 0.01
C LYS A 936 -6.76 -7.51 1.07
N TYR A 937 -5.88 -8.50 0.83
CA TYR A 937 -5.64 -9.58 1.78
C TYR A 937 -4.83 -9.11 3.00
N ALA A 938 -3.96 -8.10 2.85
CA ALA A 938 -3.25 -7.51 3.98
C ALA A 938 -4.23 -6.97 5.03
N GLU A 939 -5.21 -6.17 4.60
CA GLU A 939 -6.19 -5.59 5.52
C GLU A 939 -7.03 -6.66 6.24
N ALA A 940 -7.54 -7.64 5.48
CA ALA A 940 -8.35 -8.72 6.04
C ALA A 940 -7.57 -9.57 7.06
N ASN A 941 -6.29 -9.84 6.80
CA ASN A 941 -5.42 -10.59 7.71
C ASN A 941 -5.07 -9.77 8.96
N LEU A 942 -4.79 -8.48 8.81
CA LEU A 942 -4.42 -7.60 9.93
C LEU A 942 -5.58 -7.36 10.88
N ALA A 943 -6.84 -7.49 10.43
CA ALA A 943 -8.01 -7.43 11.31
C ALA A 943 -7.92 -8.42 12.49
N ALA A 944 -7.22 -9.55 12.34
CA ALA A 944 -7.00 -10.52 13.41
C ALA A 944 -6.17 -9.97 14.59
N PHE A 945 -5.37 -8.92 14.41
CA PHE A 945 -4.63 -8.28 15.51
C PHE A 945 -5.39 -7.08 16.12
N GLY A 946 -6.58 -6.75 15.59
CA GLY A 946 -7.35 -5.57 16.00
C GLY A 946 -8.28 -5.79 17.19
N PHE A 947 -8.37 -7.01 17.71
CA PHE A 947 -9.26 -7.39 18.80
C PHE A 947 -8.71 -8.60 19.55
N SER A 948 -9.32 -8.90 20.69
CA SER A 948 -9.00 -10.07 21.53
C SER A 948 -10.28 -10.85 21.85
N LEU A 949 -10.18 -12.17 21.90
CA LEU A 949 -11.27 -13.04 22.35
C LEU A 949 -11.38 -12.99 23.88
N ASP A 950 -12.54 -12.55 24.37
CA ASP A 950 -12.84 -12.56 25.80
C ASP A 950 -13.28 -13.96 26.29
N GLU A 951 -13.52 -14.09 27.59
CA GLU A 951 -13.93 -15.35 28.23
C GLU A 951 -15.23 -15.90 27.63
N GLU A 952 -16.18 -15.03 27.30
CA GLU A 952 -17.48 -15.42 26.72
C GLU A 952 -17.28 -15.96 25.30
N ASP A 953 -16.45 -15.29 24.49
CA ASP A 953 -16.12 -15.73 23.14
C ASP A 953 -15.48 -17.13 23.16
N ARG A 954 -14.52 -17.34 24.08
CA ARG A 954 -13.83 -18.63 24.24
C ARG A 954 -14.80 -19.73 24.64
N ARG A 955 -15.66 -19.49 25.63
CA ARG A 955 -16.69 -20.45 26.06
C ARG A 955 -17.68 -20.76 24.95
N LYS A 956 -18.03 -19.78 24.12
CA LYS A 956 -18.93 -19.98 22.98
C LYS A 956 -18.31 -20.88 21.90
N ILE A 957 -17.03 -20.70 21.61
CA ILE A 957 -16.29 -21.60 20.70
C ILE A 957 -16.17 -22.99 21.31
N GLU A 958 -15.80 -23.09 22.59
CA GLU A 958 -15.66 -24.36 23.31
C GLU A 958 -16.97 -25.17 23.32
N ALA A 959 -18.10 -24.54 23.67
CA ALA A 959 -19.42 -25.16 23.63
C ALA A 959 -19.80 -25.64 22.23
N ALA A 960 -19.48 -24.86 21.18
CA ALA A 960 -19.72 -25.29 19.81
C ALA A 960 -18.82 -26.47 19.38
N GLN A 961 -17.61 -26.54 19.94
CA GLN A 961 -16.66 -27.63 19.71
C GLN A 961 -17.05 -28.93 20.44
N GLU A 962 -17.87 -28.92 21.48
CA GLU A 962 -18.39 -30.15 22.12
C GLU A 962 -19.14 -31.06 21.12
N GLY A 963 -19.75 -30.46 20.11
CA GLY A 963 -20.46 -31.17 19.05
C GLY A 963 -19.57 -31.72 17.93
N LEU A 964 -18.24 -31.61 18.02
CA LEU A 964 -17.27 -32.16 17.07
C LEU A 964 -16.71 -33.50 17.55
N GLU A 965 -16.48 -34.42 16.60
CA GLU A 965 -15.69 -35.62 16.83
C GLU A 965 -14.19 -35.30 16.77
N ASP A 966 -13.38 -36.01 17.56
CA ASP A 966 -11.93 -35.87 17.49
C ASP A 966 -11.40 -36.57 16.23
N ILE A 967 -10.73 -35.81 15.37
CA ILE A 967 -10.08 -36.35 14.18
C ILE A 967 -9.08 -37.45 14.62
N PRO A 968 -9.15 -38.67 14.04
CA PRO A 968 -8.28 -39.77 14.43
C PRO A 968 -6.78 -39.46 14.27
N GLY A 969 -5.97 -39.98 15.20
CA GLY A 969 -4.52 -39.86 15.17
C GLY A 969 -3.99 -38.56 15.79
N ASP A 970 -2.71 -38.30 15.57
CA ASP A 970 -2.00 -37.09 16.04
C ASP A 970 -1.80 -36.09 14.89
N CYS A 971 -1.24 -34.92 15.18
CA CYS A 971 -0.85 -33.94 14.16
C CYS A 971 0.08 -34.57 13.10
N GLY A 972 -0.24 -34.38 11.83
CA GLY A 972 0.53 -34.92 10.70
C GLY A 972 0.12 -36.31 10.25
N ASP A 973 -0.66 -37.06 11.04
CA ASP A 973 -1.16 -38.39 10.65
C ASP A 973 -2.07 -38.34 9.41
N GLU A 974 -2.59 -37.17 9.03
CA GLU A 974 -3.33 -36.98 7.79
C GLU A 974 -2.57 -37.38 6.51
N TYR A 975 -1.23 -37.45 6.58
CA TYR A 975 -0.35 -37.90 5.49
C TYR A 975 0.19 -39.33 5.67
N ARG A 976 -0.19 -40.02 6.75
CA ARG A 976 0.42 -41.32 7.13
C ARG A 976 -0.58 -42.42 7.42
N ARG A 977 -1.76 -42.08 7.93
CA ARG A 977 -2.75 -43.05 8.40
C ARG A 977 -4.13 -42.77 7.80
N PRO A 978 -4.91 -43.81 7.45
CA PRO A 978 -6.31 -43.66 7.10
C PRO A 978 -7.15 -43.11 8.29
N PRO A 979 -8.16 -42.26 8.03
CA PRO A 979 -8.47 -41.66 6.73
C PRO A 979 -7.42 -40.62 6.32
N PHE A 980 -6.86 -40.76 5.13
CA PHE A 980 -5.91 -39.78 4.60
C PHE A 980 -6.65 -38.48 4.29
N LEU A 981 -6.26 -37.39 4.94
CA LEU A 981 -6.89 -36.07 4.75
C LEU A 981 -6.09 -35.25 3.73
N THR A 982 -5.73 -35.88 2.62
CA THR A 982 -5.09 -35.25 1.45
C THR A 982 -6.14 -34.82 0.44
N ALA A 983 -5.75 -34.08 -0.61
CA ALA A 983 -6.68 -33.66 -1.65
C ALA A 983 -7.25 -34.86 -2.46
N SER A 984 -6.44 -35.89 -2.73
CA SER A 984 -6.87 -37.11 -3.41
C SER A 984 -7.60 -38.10 -2.49
N GLY A 985 -7.42 -37.97 -1.16
CA GLY A 985 -7.93 -38.94 -0.19
C GLY A 985 -7.07 -40.20 -0.08
N ASP A 986 -5.89 -40.20 -0.69
CA ASP A 986 -4.87 -41.24 -0.63
C ASP A 986 -3.46 -40.63 -0.75
N LEU A 987 -2.44 -41.46 -0.90
CA LEU A 987 -1.05 -41.06 -1.11
C LEU A 987 -0.57 -41.28 -2.57
N SER A 988 -1.49 -41.47 -3.51
CA SER A 988 -1.15 -41.82 -4.91
C SER A 988 -0.28 -40.77 -5.60
N HIS A 989 -0.44 -39.50 -5.22
CA HIS A 989 0.35 -38.37 -5.73
C HIS A 989 1.73 -38.22 -5.07
N HIS A 990 2.03 -39.04 -4.05
CA HIS A 990 3.25 -38.95 -3.23
C HIS A 990 4.18 -40.17 -3.39
N HIS A 991 3.93 -41.03 -4.39
CA HIS A 991 4.76 -42.17 -4.84
C HIS A 991 5.49 -42.97 -3.74
N LEU A 992 4.95 -44.12 -3.33
CA LEU A 992 5.70 -45.14 -2.59
C LEU A 992 5.83 -46.44 -3.43
N PRO A 993 6.86 -46.57 -4.29
CA PRO A 993 7.05 -47.75 -5.13
C PRO A 993 7.69 -48.89 -4.33
N ARG A 994 6.89 -49.81 -3.77
CA ARG A 994 7.38 -51.10 -3.20
C ARG A 994 6.56 -52.32 -3.62
N LYS A 995 5.73 -52.19 -4.65
CA LYS A 995 4.75 -53.21 -5.06
C LYS A 995 5.40 -54.54 -5.51
N ASN A 996 6.58 -54.46 -6.15
CA ASN A 996 7.24 -55.64 -6.72
C ASN A 996 7.80 -56.59 -5.65
N GLU A 997 8.36 -56.07 -4.55
CA GLU A 997 8.93 -56.89 -3.46
C GLU A 997 7.84 -57.65 -2.70
N LEU A 998 6.70 -57.00 -2.43
CA LEU A 998 5.57 -57.62 -1.76
C LEU A 998 4.93 -58.73 -2.60
N ASP A 999 4.85 -58.54 -3.92
CA ASP A 999 4.38 -59.57 -4.85
C ASP A 999 5.31 -60.80 -4.84
N GLU A 1000 6.62 -60.61 -4.68
CA GLU A 1000 7.59 -61.71 -4.54
C GLU A 1000 7.44 -62.45 -3.21
N VAL A 1001 7.29 -61.71 -2.10
CA VAL A 1001 7.02 -62.29 -0.78
C VAL A 1001 5.76 -63.15 -0.84
N GLU A 1002 4.65 -62.63 -1.39
CA GLU A 1002 3.40 -63.37 -1.43
C GLU A 1002 3.49 -64.61 -2.33
N LYS A 1003 4.17 -64.51 -3.48
CA LYS A 1003 4.46 -65.69 -4.32
C LYS A 1003 5.29 -66.74 -3.59
N ALA A 1004 6.28 -66.34 -2.78
CA ALA A 1004 7.09 -67.26 -1.98
C ALA A 1004 6.25 -67.98 -0.91
N ILE A 1005 5.37 -67.24 -0.24
CA ILE A 1005 4.45 -67.81 0.75
C ILE A 1005 3.46 -68.80 0.11
N VAL A 1006 2.91 -68.49 -1.07
CA VAL A 1006 2.05 -69.42 -1.84
C VAL A 1006 2.79 -70.70 -2.23
N ARG A 1007 4.11 -70.64 -2.47
CA ARG A 1007 4.96 -71.82 -2.71
C ARG A 1007 5.32 -72.61 -1.44
N GLY A 1008 4.91 -72.15 -0.26
CA GLY A 1008 5.25 -72.77 1.02
C GLY A 1008 6.67 -72.46 1.49
N GLU A 1009 7.29 -71.40 0.97
CA GLU A 1009 8.65 -70.99 1.34
C GLU A 1009 8.65 -70.16 2.64
N ARG A 1010 9.76 -70.23 3.38
CA ARG A 1010 10.05 -69.32 4.50
C ARG A 1010 10.73 -68.07 3.94
N VAL A 1011 10.26 -66.90 4.33
CA VAL A 1011 10.84 -65.61 3.93
C VAL A 1011 11.52 -64.97 5.14
N GLU A 1012 12.78 -64.57 4.98
CA GLU A 1012 13.57 -63.87 6.00
C GLU A 1012 13.78 -62.41 5.57
N PHE A 1013 13.52 -61.47 6.48
CA PHE A 1013 13.93 -60.08 6.34
C PHE A 1013 15.13 -59.81 7.25
N ARG A 1014 16.22 -59.30 6.67
CA ARG A 1014 17.45 -58.92 7.37
C ARG A 1014 17.62 -57.42 7.26
N SER A 1015 17.75 -56.72 8.40
CA SER A 1015 17.82 -55.25 8.39
C SER A 1015 19.25 -54.74 8.16
N GLY A 1016 20.24 -55.63 8.05
CA GLY A 1016 21.65 -55.26 7.93
C GLY A 1016 22.31 -54.89 9.27
N GLY A 1017 21.66 -55.20 10.39
CA GLY A 1017 22.21 -54.93 11.72
C GLY A 1017 23.51 -55.69 11.98
N LYS A 1018 24.50 -55.05 12.62
CA LYS A 1018 25.84 -55.62 12.86
C LYS A 1018 25.82 -56.99 13.56
N TRP A 1019 24.79 -57.27 14.36
CA TRP A 1019 24.65 -58.50 15.12
C TRP A 1019 23.97 -59.63 14.35
N GLU A 1020 23.17 -59.34 13.33
CA GLU A 1020 22.46 -60.37 12.53
C GLU A 1020 23.40 -61.44 11.95
N PRO A 1021 24.52 -61.07 11.26
CA PRO A 1021 25.46 -62.07 10.76
C PRO A 1021 26.30 -62.74 11.86
N VAL A 1022 26.47 -62.08 13.01
CA VAL A 1022 27.31 -62.59 14.12
C VAL A 1022 26.55 -63.57 15.00
N ALA A 1023 25.32 -63.24 15.37
CA ALA A 1023 24.46 -64.05 16.23
C ALA A 1023 23.54 -65.00 15.46
N GLY A 1024 23.49 -64.91 14.13
CA GLY A 1024 22.79 -65.87 13.27
C GLY A 1024 21.26 -65.75 13.30
N TYR A 1025 20.73 -64.52 13.31
CA TYR A 1025 19.29 -64.25 13.31
C TYR A 1025 18.88 -63.31 12.17
N SER A 1026 17.58 -63.26 11.89
CA SER A 1026 16.97 -62.29 10.94
C SER A 1026 16.10 -61.31 11.71
N ARG A 1027 15.98 -60.06 11.24
CA ARG A 1027 15.10 -59.05 11.84
C ARG A 1027 13.66 -59.56 11.95
N ALA A 1028 13.14 -60.16 10.88
CA ALA A 1028 11.83 -60.79 10.89
C ALA A 1028 11.79 -62.03 9.99
N VAL A 1029 10.86 -62.93 10.28
CA VAL A 1029 10.63 -64.17 9.53
C VAL A 1029 9.14 -64.34 9.29
N ARG A 1030 8.74 -64.69 8.06
CA ARG A 1030 7.38 -65.12 7.70
C ARG A 1030 7.37 -66.57 7.24
N PHE A 1031 6.41 -67.35 7.76
CA PHE A 1031 6.07 -68.66 7.24
C PHE A 1031 4.55 -68.85 7.30
N GLY A 1032 3.91 -68.99 6.14
CA GLY A 1032 2.45 -68.94 6.05
C GLY A 1032 1.89 -67.58 6.49
N SER A 1033 0.89 -67.59 7.38
CA SER A 1033 0.32 -66.37 7.99
C SER A 1033 1.15 -65.84 9.16
N VAL A 1034 2.06 -66.63 9.73
CA VAL A 1034 2.76 -66.27 10.98
C VAL A 1034 4.01 -65.47 10.69
N LEU A 1035 4.12 -64.33 11.38
CA LEU A 1035 5.25 -63.40 11.39
C LEU A 1035 5.87 -63.35 12.78
N ARG A 1036 7.19 -63.44 12.85
CA ARG A 1036 7.95 -63.24 14.09
C ARG A 1036 9.01 -62.17 13.87
N VAL A 1037 9.00 -61.15 14.72
CA VAL A 1037 9.99 -60.07 14.71
C VAL A 1037 10.89 -60.26 15.92
N SER A 1038 12.20 -60.28 15.67
CA SER A 1038 13.21 -60.42 16.73
C SER A 1038 13.13 -59.26 17.72
N GLY A 1039 13.66 -59.48 18.94
CA GLY A 1039 13.82 -58.43 19.93
C GLY A 1039 14.44 -57.16 19.33
N THR A 1040 13.74 -56.05 19.50
CA THR A 1040 14.02 -54.80 18.79
C THR A 1040 14.24 -53.66 19.79
N THR A 1041 15.38 -52.99 19.63
CA THR A 1041 15.82 -51.86 20.44
C THR A 1041 16.06 -50.65 19.53
N ALA A 1042 16.19 -49.46 20.12
CA ALA A 1042 16.40 -48.19 19.40
C ALA A 1042 17.86 -47.94 18.97
N ASN A 1043 18.61 -49.00 18.64
CA ASN A 1043 20.00 -48.86 18.19
C ASN A 1043 20.04 -48.06 16.89
N PRO A 1044 20.88 -47.01 16.79
CA PRO A 1044 20.96 -46.21 15.59
C PRO A 1044 21.69 -47.01 14.50
N PRO A 1045 21.36 -46.79 13.23
CA PRO A 1045 22.20 -47.21 12.14
C PRO A 1045 23.68 -46.76 12.34
N PRO A 1046 24.68 -47.59 11.99
CA PRO A 1046 26.10 -47.33 12.32
C PRO A 1046 26.64 -45.96 11.85
N GLU A 1047 26.05 -45.37 10.81
CA GLU A 1047 26.56 -44.18 10.15
C GLU A 1047 26.03 -42.84 10.73
N LEU A 1048 25.11 -42.88 11.71
CA LEU A 1048 24.46 -41.69 12.31
C LEU A 1048 25.22 -41.04 13.49
N GLN A 1049 26.46 -41.47 13.79
CA GLN A 1049 27.05 -41.32 15.14
C GLN A 1049 27.75 -39.98 15.51
N PRO A 1050 28.21 -39.09 14.62
CA PRO A 1050 28.89 -37.87 15.08
C PRO A 1050 27.93 -36.82 15.68
N GLY A 1051 27.89 -36.70 17.01
CA GLY A 1051 27.21 -35.61 17.71
C GLY A 1051 25.72 -35.80 18.02
N LEU A 1052 25.18 -37.02 17.83
CA LEU A 1052 23.84 -37.43 18.24
C LEU A 1052 23.91 -38.42 19.42
N ALA A 1053 22.76 -38.72 20.04
CA ALA A 1053 22.67 -39.68 21.14
C ALA A 1053 23.11 -41.09 20.70
N ALA A 1054 23.63 -41.89 21.66
CA ALA A 1054 24.10 -43.25 21.42
C ALA A 1054 22.99 -44.22 20.95
N VAL A 1055 21.73 -43.91 21.30
CA VAL A 1055 20.51 -44.59 20.85
C VAL A 1055 19.46 -43.56 20.45
N VAL A 1056 18.64 -43.93 19.46
CA VAL A 1056 17.50 -43.09 19.03
C VAL A 1056 16.52 -42.97 20.20
N GLY A 1057 16.10 -41.75 20.51
CA GLY A 1057 15.30 -41.45 21.70
C GLY A 1057 16.12 -41.25 22.99
N GLY A 1058 17.45 -41.34 22.92
CA GLY A 1058 18.39 -40.95 23.99
C GLY A 1058 18.01 -41.54 25.35
N VAL A 1059 17.77 -40.68 26.34
CA VAL A 1059 17.47 -41.07 27.73
C VAL A 1059 15.99 -41.35 28.01
N SER A 1060 15.12 -41.23 27.01
CA SER A 1060 13.67 -41.42 27.16
C SER A 1060 13.26 -42.83 26.75
N ALA A 1061 12.85 -43.64 27.73
CA ALA A 1061 12.37 -45.00 27.46
C ALA A 1061 11.13 -44.99 26.55
N ARG A 1062 10.25 -43.98 26.68
CA ARG A 1062 9.12 -43.75 25.78
C ARG A 1062 9.56 -43.59 24.34
N ALA A 1063 10.52 -42.69 24.08
CA ALA A 1063 11.04 -42.42 22.75
C ALA A 1063 11.77 -43.63 22.15
N GLN A 1064 12.54 -44.35 22.96
CA GLN A 1064 13.16 -45.61 22.52
C GLN A 1064 12.10 -46.67 22.17
N ALA A 1065 10.98 -46.73 22.90
CA ALA A 1065 9.89 -47.66 22.61
C ALA A 1065 9.21 -47.31 21.28
N VAL A 1066 8.99 -46.03 20.99
CA VAL A 1066 8.48 -45.55 19.69
C VAL A 1066 9.42 -45.99 18.57
N ALA A 1067 10.72 -45.71 18.68
CA ALA A 1067 11.71 -46.12 17.68
C ALA A 1067 11.72 -47.64 17.45
N ALA A 1068 11.63 -48.43 18.52
CA ALA A 1068 11.56 -49.88 18.41
C ALA A 1068 10.29 -50.35 17.67
N LEU A 1069 9.14 -49.71 17.96
CA LEU A 1069 7.87 -50.00 17.30
C LEU A 1069 7.88 -49.62 15.81
N ASP A 1070 8.55 -48.54 15.42
CA ASP A 1070 8.71 -48.17 14.00
C ASP A 1070 9.55 -49.20 13.23
N ILE A 1071 10.63 -49.68 13.84
CA ILE A 1071 11.47 -50.76 13.28
C ILE A 1071 10.65 -52.05 13.15
N ILE A 1072 9.82 -52.37 14.14
CA ILE A 1072 8.92 -53.53 14.11
C ILE A 1072 7.90 -53.38 12.99
N GLU A 1073 7.17 -52.26 12.93
CA GLU A 1073 6.19 -51.99 11.88
C GLU A 1073 6.82 -52.06 10.50
N GLY A 1074 8.00 -51.45 10.35
CA GLY A 1074 8.78 -51.53 9.13
C GLY A 1074 9.06 -52.96 8.74
N SER A 1075 9.51 -53.80 9.68
CA SER A 1075 9.81 -55.21 9.44
C SER A 1075 8.57 -56.03 9.05
N LEU A 1076 7.42 -55.75 9.67
CA LEU A 1076 6.15 -56.37 9.31
C LEU A 1076 5.74 -56.01 7.88
N LYS A 1077 5.82 -54.71 7.52
CA LYS A 1077 5.52 -54.19 6.18
C LYS A 1077 6.36 -54.90 5.10
N ARG A 1078 7.68 -55.08 5.30
CA ARG A 1078 8.56 -55.77 4.32
C ARG A 1078 8.14 -57.23 4.06
N LEU A 1079 7.43 -57.87 5.00
CA LEU A 1079 6.98 -59.25 4.86
C LEU A 1079 5.47 -59.36 4.57
N GLY A 1080 4.79 -58.27 4.21
CA GLY A 1080 3.37 -58.25 3.85
C GLY A 1080 2.39 -58.28 5.03
N GLY A 1081 2.87 -57.99 6.25
CA GLY A 1081 2.02 -57.77 7.42
C GLY A 1081 1.90 -56.29 7.80
N SER A 1082 1.18 -56.02 8.88
CA SER A 1082 0.93 -54.68 9.42
C SER A 1082 0.87 -54.70 10.95
N MET A 1083 0.85 -53.52 11.57
CA MET A 1083 0.66 -53.43 13.03
C MET A 1083 -0.71 -53.98 13.48
N ALA A 1084 -1.74 -53.95 12.63
CA ALA A 1084 -3.05 -54.55 12.93
C ALA A 1084 -3.03 -56.09 12.98
N ASP A 1085 -1.98 -56.72 12.44
CA ASP A 1085 -1.81 -58.17 12.46
C ASP A 1085 -1.12 -58.68 13.74
N VAL A 1086 -0.67 -57.78 14.61
CA VAL A 1086 0.05 -58.15 15.83
C VAL A 1086 -0.90 -58.79 16.84
N VAL A 1087 -0.58 -60.02 17.24
CA VAL A 1087 -1.38 -60.78 18.22
C VAL A 1087 -0.72 -60.82 19.59
N ARG A 1088 0.61 -60.68 19.66
CA ARG A 1088 1.36 -60.70 20.92
C ARG A 1088 2.55 -59.75 20.91
N THR A 1089 2.78 -59.10 22.04
CA THR A 1089 3.98 -58.33 22.34
C THR A 1089 4.64 -58.80 23.63
N ARG A 1090 5.98 -58.76 23.66
CA ARG A 1090 6.78 -58.90 24.89
C ARG A 1090 7.66 -57.65 25.01
N VAL A 1091 7.55 -56.97 26.15
CA VAL A 1091 8.24 -55.71 26.42
C VAL A 1091 9.18 -55.94 27.59
N MET A 1092 10.48 -55.79 27.34
CA MET A 1092 11.54 -55.91 28.34
C MET A 1092 12.11 -54.52 28.63
N LEU A 1093 12.05 -54.11 29.89
CA LEU A 1093 12.44 -52.78 30.36
C LEU A 1093 13.67 -52.86 31.26
N ARG A 1094 14.58 -51.89 31.18
CA ARG A 1094 15.70 -51.81 32.13
C ARG A 1094 15.26 -51.36 33.51
N ARG A 1095 14.31 -50.41 33.58
CA ARG A 1095 13.92 -49.70 34.80
C ARG A 1095 12.43 -49.84 35.06
N GLU A 1096 12.04 -49.97 36.32
CA GLU A 1096 10.64 -50.16 36.71
C GLU A 1096 9.84 -48.86 36.59
N GLU A 1097 10.47 -47.72 36.86
CA GLU A 1097 9.85 -46.40 36.75
C GLU A 1097 9.41 -46.03 35.31
N ASP A 1098 9.97 -46.68 34.30
CA ASP A 1098 9.63 -46.44 32.89
C ASP A 1098 8.39 -47.18 32.40
N VAL A 1099 7.83 -48.09 33.21
CA VAL A 1099 6.72 -48.99 32.81
C VAL A 1099 5.53 -48.20 32.28
N LEU A 1100 5.13 -47.11 32.94
CA LEU A 1100 3.98 -46.31 32.52
C LEU A 1100 4.23 -45.67 31.15
N GLU A 1101 5.35 -44.97 31.00
CA GLU A 1101 5.70 -44.24 29.78
C GLU A 1101 5.82 -45.17 28.57
N VAL A 1102 6.45 -46.34 28.74
CA VAL A 1102 6.55 -47.34 27.66
C VAL A 1102 5.19 -47.99 27.37
N SER A 1103 4.39 -48.26 28.40
CA SER A 1103 3.04 -48.80 28.21
C SER A 1103 2.13 -47.82 27.45
N GLU A 1104 2.27 -46.52 27.67
CA GLU A 1104 1.55 -45.50 26.92
C GLU A 1104 1.99 -45.43 25.45
N ALA A 1105 3.30 -45.50 25.17
CA ALA A 1105 3.81 -45.55 23.80
C ALA A 1105 3.31 -46.80 23.05
N HIS A 1106 3.39 -47.96 23.70
CA HIS A 1106 2.85 -49.21 23.19
C HIS A 1106 1.33 -49.12 22.95
N GLY A 1107 0.57 -48.65 23.95
CA GLY A 1107 -0.88 -48.50 23.88
C GLY A 1107 -1.30 -47.56 22.75
N TRP A 1108 -0.60 -46.45 22.56
CA TRP A 1108 -0.82 -45.52 21.44
C TRP A 1108 -0.63 -46.21 20.08
N ALA A 1109 0.51 -46.89 19.87
CA ALA A 1109 0.83 -47.52 18.59
C ALA A 1109 -0.24 -48.54 18.14
N PHE A 1110 -0.77 -49.35 19.07
CA PHE A 1110 -1.80 -50.34 18.76
C PHE A 1110 -3.22 -49.75 18.71
N LYS A 1111 -3.54 -48.74 19.53
CA LYS A 1111 -4.82 -48.02 19.46
C LYS A 1111 -5.02 -47.38 18.08
N CYS A 1112 -3.97 -46.80 17.51
CA CYS A 1112 -3.98 -46.23 16.15
C CYS A 1112 -4.29 -47.27 15.06
N ASN A 1113 -4.11 -48.56 15.35
CA ASN A 1113 -4.39 -49.67 14.45
C ASN A 1113 -5.68 -50.44 14.82
N GLY A 1114 -6.45 -49.95 15.81
CA GLY A 1114 -7.74 -50.54 16.20
C GLY A 1114 -7.65 -51.88 16.92
N ILE A 1115 -6.47 -52.26 17.46
CA ILE A 1115 -6.27 -53.56 18.12
C ILE A 1115 -5.67 -53.44 19.52
N ARG A 1116 -5.78 -54.52 20.30
CA ARG A 1116 -5.11 -54.70 21.61
C ARG A 1116 -4.44 -56.07 21.64
N PRO A 1117 -3.12 -56.18 21.40
CA PRO A 1117 -2.43 -57.47 21.41
C PRO A 1117 -2.29 -58.03 22.83
N ALA A 1118 -2.11 -59.35 22.94
CA ALA A 1118 -1.71 -59.95 24.21
C ALA A 1118 -0.33 -59.42 24.60
N ASN A 1119 -0.19 -58.83 25.80
CA ASN A 1119 1.05 -58.19 26.22
C ASN A 1119 1.68 -58.90 27.43
N THR A 1120 3.01 -58.97 27.45
CA THR A 1120 3.81 -59.29 28.64
C THR A 1120 4.84 -58.18 28.83
N THR A 1121 4.83 -57.52 29.98
CA THR A 1121 5.80 -56.47 30.32
C THR A 1121 6.59 -56.88 31.55
N ILE A 1122 7.92 -56.87 31.46
CA ILE A 1122 8.84 -57.27 32.53
C ILE A 1122 10.03 -56.31 32.62
N THR A 1123 10.68 -56.27 33.79
CA THR A 1123 12.00 -55.66 33.94
C THR A 1123 13.11 -56.70 33.74
N ALA A 1124 14.18 -56.33 33.04
CA ALA A 1124 15.31 -57.20 32.70
C ALA A 1124 16.61 -56.41 32.52
N GLY A 1125 17.76 -57.06 32.67
CA GLY A 1125 19.05 -56.47 32.26
C GLY A 1125 19.18 -56.51 30.74
N LEU A 1126 19.28 -55.35 30.09
CA LEU A 1126 19.43 -55.24 28.63
C LEU A 1126 20.91 -55.14 28.21
N ILE A 1127 21.21 -55.40 26.94
CA ILE A 1127 22.57 -55.29 26.39
C ILE A 1127 22.82 -53.85 25.93
N GLY A 1128 23.83 -53.19 26.52
CA GLY A 1128 24.14 -51.76 26.33
C GLY A 1128 23.49 -50.90 27.42
N ASP A 1129 24.28 -50.07 28.11
CA ASP A 1129 23.82 -49.28 29.26
C ASP A 1129 22.80 -48.20 28.86
N GLU A 1130 22.89 -47.75 27.61
CA GLU A 1130 22.03 -46.77 26.97
C GLU A 1130 20.66 -47.32 26.54
N VAL A 1131 20.52 -48.65 26.41
CA VAL A 1131 19.27 -49.30 26.00
C VAL A 1131 18.33 -49.46 27.19
N LEU A 1132 17.13 -48.89 27.09
CA LEU A 1132 16.12 -48.85 28.16
C LEU A 1132 14.94 -49.78 27.90
N VAL A 1133 14.67 -50.13 26.64
CA VAL A 1133 13.54 -50.97 26.23
C VAL A 1133 13.91 -51.86 25.04
N GLU A 1134 13.44 -53.10 25.09
CA GLU A 1134 13.46 -54.05 23.98
C GLU A 1134 12.05 -54.63 23.79
N ILE A 1135 11.58 -54.68 22.54
CA ILE A 1135 10.24 -55.17 22.21
C ILE A 1135 10.33 -56.32 21.20
N GLU A 1136 9.65 -57.42 21.49
CA GLU A 1136 9.48 -58.57 20.60
C GLU A 1136 8.01 -58.68 20.19
N VAL A 1137 7.75 -59.08 18.93
CA VAL A 1137 6.40 -59.13 18.36
C VAL A 1137 6.15 -60.41 17.58
N GLU A 1138 4.97 -60.99 17.82
CA GLU A 1138 4.38 -62.04 16.98
C GLU A 1138 3.11 -61.51 16.32
N ALA A 1139 2.98 -61.74 15.01
CA ALA A 1139 1.86 -61.29 14.21
C ALA A 1139 1.31 -62.42 13.32
N GLU A 1140 0.04 -62.33 12.97
CA GLU A 1140 -0.65 -63.25 12.07
C GLU A 1140 -1.37 -62.48 10.96
N VAL A 1141 -0.86 -62.57 9.73
CA VAL A 1141 -1.36 -61.80 8.58
C VAL A 1141 -2.85 -62.04 8.37
N GLY A 1142 -3.64 -60.97 8.47
CA GLY A 1142 -5.09 -60.97 8.31
C GLY A 1142 -5.87 -60.98 9.63
N SER A 1143 -5.22 -61.16 10.79
CA SER A 1143 -5.91 -61.20 12.09
C SER A 1143 -6.58 -59.86 12.45
N GLY A 1144 -6.10 -58.74 11.90
CA GLY A 1144 -6.67 -57.42 12.13
C GLY A 1144 -7.95 -57.10 11.34
N LYS A 1145 -8.38 -57.94 10.39
CA LYS A 1145 -9.50 -57.63 9.48
C LYS A 1145 -10.88 -57.66 10.12
N SER A 1146 -11.06 -58.44 11.19
CA SER A 1146 -12.33 -58.55 11.91
C SER A 1146 -12.04 -58.93 13.36
N VAL A 1147 -12.23 -57.97 14.27
CA VAL A 1147 -11.98 -58.15 15.70
C VAL A 1147 -13.31 -58.16 16.44
N LEU A 1148 -13.65 -59.30 17.07
CA LEU A 1148 -14.74 -59.39 18.03
C LEU A 1148 -14.22 -59.06 19.42
N VAL A 1149 -14.76 -58.02 20.05
CA VAL A 1149 -14.40 -57.62 21.41
C VAL A 1149 -15.44 -58.14 22.40
N ILE A 1150 -14.99 -58.85 23.43
CA ILE A 1150 -15.85 -59.35 24.53
C ILE A 1150 -15.49 -58.60 25.82
N GLY A 1151 -16.45 -57.84 26.37
CA GLY A 1151 -16.30 -57.03 27.59
C GLY A 1151 -16.41 -55.51 27.35
N GLU A 1152 -16.92 -54.76 28.33
CA GLU A 1152 -17.01 -53.30 28.29
C GLU A 1152 -15.75 -52.63 28.87
N ASP A 1153 -15.30 -51.54 28.23
CA ASP A 1153 -14.25 -50.65 28.74
C ASP A 1153 -14.81 -49.85 29.93
N ARG A 1154 -14.89 -50.47 31.12
CA ARG A 1154 -15.50 -49.89 32.34
C ARG A 1154 -14.81 -48.63 32.90
N ARG A 1155 -13.76 -48.11 32.25
CA ARG A 1155 -13.03 -46.89 32.63
C ARG A 1155 -12.94 -45.84 31.50
N ALA A 1156 -13.76 -45.94 30.46
CA ALA A 1156 -13.85 -44.90 29.42
C ALA A 1156 -14.95 -43.84 29.71
N LEU A 1157 -15.24 -43.58 31.00
CA LEU A 1157 -16.03 -42.44 31.48
C LEU A 1157 -15.11 -41.40 32.12
#